data_AF-A0A157PBD8-F1
#
_entry.id   AF-A0A157PBD8-F1
#
_cell.length_a   1.000
_cell.length_b   1.000
_cell.length_c   1.000
_cell.angle_alpha   90.00
_cell.angle_beta   90.00
_cell.angle_gamma   90.00
#
_symmetry.space_group_name_H-M   'P 1'
#
loop_
_entity.id
_entity.type
_entity.pdbx_description
1 polymer ?
#
loop_
_entity_poly.entity_id
_entity_poly.type
_entity_poly.pdbx_seq_one_letter_code
_entity_poly.pdbx_strand_id
1 'polypeptide(L)'
;MNTFQPFKNSPSEVSAAAAALQQMDRTGQIPYSYLDERGLGYIVDLARGADKDPTQVIRSLLTDAARQPSQPRVAVPFHQEAQPDVGKAYAKPCEIPPPATVLTPSSTQPRIITPRTKKPAASQDLSYGNPKVHLSAAQEATPSSVASPSGFDTQPERQESTQENVAEANPGVSWQHGHAYRLTADHVLKQEAKSDTWRPICSRIEIMRQLRDDQGQGWSLELQLKASDGAMQTVIVPRAKLGDMAEIRALLMDRGVIVLNLQDVMGYLGTAQHAKTHSLTHHVGWTDYRYVLADRVYGHAAEEIALHPDAPTFSGHARQGTLGGWNATIGRLAIGNSRLMAALLTALASPLVQATGLESGGVHFYGVSSSGKTTLLAAAGSVFGAPQSVIRTWRSTSNALETVAASLNDSTLFLDEIGQVKAEEVGEIVYMLANGQGKGRMTRSAQQARLHQWTLLFLSTGEISLQQTIESGGTKARAGMEIRLVSIPADAEAGLGVFENLHGFHSSKAMADGLRRATSENYGVANDAWLSYLTKEKHRLGETGFREFCKTRLAAHEASLLPAGADGQVNRVAGRFALLALAGELAAQAGIGGWSVEDVKAAMQRCLADWIRHRGGTGPSEETQALRQVQAFFEEHGASAFHRLEIDGIGSSVGGLDTRPVQHRAGYFSQSGDDRNGVYYVFPTAFKDRICNGLNPSLVKRVLREKGLLLRDSGDTTRIPGVHGPSARYYQISGRIVGHSDNG
;
A
#
# COMPACT_ATOMS: atom_id res chain seq x y z
N MET A 1 18.52 -39.10 -10.30
CA MET A 1 18.68 -40.07 -11.40
C MET A 1 18.96 -39.28 -12.68
N ASN A 2 20.08 -39.60 -13.35
CA ASN A 2 20.62 -39.14 -14.64
C ASN A 2 20.48 -37.65 -15.03
N THR A 3 21.62 -36.95 -14.98
CA THR A 3 21.88 -35.64 -15.60
C THR A 3 21.79 -35.74 -17.13
N PHE A 4 20.76 -35.14 -17.72
CA PHE A 4 20.67 -34.92 -19.18
C PHE A 4 21.71 -33.86 -19.59
N GLN A 5 22.74 -34.25 -20.33
CA GLN A 5 23.55 -33.29 -21.09
C GLN A 5 22.81 -32.93 -22.39
N PRO A 6 22.67 -31.63 -22.75
CA PRO A 6 22.06 -31.26 -24.02
C PRO A 6 22.97 -31.69 -25.18
N PHE A 7 22.39 -32.41 -26.15
CA PHE A 7 23.08 -32.75 -27.39
C PHE A 7 23.21 -31.49 -28.26
N LYS A 8 24.37 -31.24 -28.88
CA LYS A 8 24.51 -30.16 -29.85
C LYS A 8 23.74 -30.53 -31.12
N ASN A 9 22.62 -29.87 -31.38
CA ASN A 9 21.83 -30.05 -32.60
C ASN A 9 22.63 -29.66 -33.85
N SER A 10 22.54 -30.46 -34.92
CA SER A 10 23.05 -30.07 -36.23
C SER A 10 22.09 -29.02 -36.82
N PRO A 11 22.60 -27.87 -37.33
CA PRO A 11 21.74 -26.81 -37.89
C PRO A 11 20.78 -27.28 -39.00
N SER A 12 21.12 -28.38 -39.68
CA SER A 12 20.33 -28.98 -40.75
C SER A 12 19.01 -29.58 -40.28
N GLU A 13 18.95 -30.14 -39.06
CA GLU A 13 17.76 -30.84 -38.59
C GLU A 13 16.69 -29.89 -38.04
N VAL A 14 17.13 -28.85 -37.32
CA VAL A 14 16.23 -27.77 -36.87
C VAL A 14 15.64 -27.05 -38.09
N SER A 15 16.44 -26.85 -39.14
CA SER A 15 15.99 -26.29 -40.41
C SER A 15 14.98 -27.20 -41.13
N ALA A 16 15.17 -28.52 -41.13
CA ALA A 16 14.24 -29.48 -41.72
C ALA A 16 12.89 -29.52 -40.95
N ALA A 17 12.92 -29.49 -39.62
CA ALA A 17 11.72 -29.42 -38.78
C ALA A 17 10.94 -28.10 -38.99
N ALA A 18 11.65 -26.98 -39.11
CA ALA A 18 11.04 -25.69 -39.43
C ALA A 18 10.39 -25.67 -40.83
N ALA A 19 11.03 -26.28 -41.83
CA ALA A 19 10.48 -26.40 -43.18
C ALA A 19 9.21 -27.27 -43.22
N ALA A 20 9.19 -28.40 -42.50
CA ALA A 20 8.01 -29.26 -42.39
C ALA A 20 6.82 -28.53 -41.72
N LEU A 21 7.10 -27.69 -40.72
CA LEU A 21 6.08 -26.87 -40.04
C LEU A 21 5.51 -25.77 -40.93
N GLN A 22 6.34 -25.07 -41.69
CA GLN A 22 5.88 -24.09 -42.68
C GLN A 22 5.01 -24.73 -43.76
N GLN A 23 5.31 -25.97 -44.15
CA GLN A 23 4.48 -26.71 -45.11
C GLN A 23 3.11 -27.07 -44.50
N MET A 24 3.06 -27.49 -43.23
CA MET A 24 1.80 -27.81 -42.54
C MET A 24 0.90 -26.56 -42.35
N ASP A 25 1.50 -25.41 -42.03
CA ASP A 25 0.81 -24.11 -41.92
C ASP A 25 0.23 -23.67 -43.27
N ARG A 26 1.00 -23.78 -44.36
CA ARG A 26 0.53 -23.49 -45.73
C ARG A 26 -0.62 -24.40 -46.19
N THR A 27 -0.67 -25.65 -45.72
CA THR A 27 -1.76 -26.58 -46.01
C THR A 27 -2.99 -26.39 -45.12
N GLY A 28 -2.98 -25.40 -44.21
CA GLY A 28 -4.09 -25.09 -43.31
C GLY A 28 -4.36 -26.16 -42.25
N GLN A 29 -3.39 -27.05 -42.01
CA GLN A 29 -3.58 -28.15 -41.06
C GLN A 29 -3.46 -27.67 -39.61
N ILE A 30 -2.66 -26.64 -39.32
CA ILE A 30 -2.44 -26.07 -37.97
C ILE A 30 -1.97 -24.60 -38.11
N PRO A 31 -2.48 -23.61 -37.35
CA PRO A 31 -1.97 -22.24 -37.37
C PRO A 31 -0.69 -22.11 -36.52
N TYR A 32 0.43 -21.69 -37.12
CA TYR A 32 1.71 -21.56 -36.43
C TYR A 32 2.09 -20.10 -36.11
N SER A 33 2.18 -19.74 -34.82
CA SER A 33 2.74 -18.44 -34.40
C SER A 33 3.45 -18.44 -33.03
N TYR A 34 3.89 -19.59 -32.50
CA TYR A 34 4.29 -19.68 -31.08
C TYR A 34 5.52 -20.55 -30.74
N LEU A 35 6.31 -21.01 -31.70
CA LEU A 35 7.54 -21.76 -31.42
C LEU A 35 8.71 -21.08 -32.16
N ASP A 36 9.71 -20.64 -31.39
CA ASP A 36 10.97 -20.11 -31.93
C ASP A 36 11.98 -21.25 -32.19
N GLU A 37 13.11 -20.93 -32.82
CA GLU A 37 14.15 -21.93 -33.15
C GLU A 37 14.69 -22.68 -31.92
N ARG A 38 14.63 -22.07 -30.72
CA ARG A 38 15.07 -22.70 -29.48
C ARG A 38 14.05 -23.73 -28.98
N GLY A 39 12.76 -23.39 -29.05
CA GLY A 39 11.67 -24.32 -28.76
C GLY A 39 11.69 -25.54 -29.69
N LEU A 40 12.03 -25.33 -30.96
CA LEU A 40 12.22 -26.43 -31.92
C LEU A 40 13.42 -27.32 -31.58
N GLY A 41 14.56 -26.73 -31.20
CA GLY A 41 15.72 -27.49 -30.75
C GLY A 41 15.43 -28.41 -29.57
N TYR A 42 14.67 -27.91 -28.58
CA TYR A 42 14.30 -28.71 -27.41
C TYR A 42 13.41 -29.92 -27.75
N ILE A 43 12.46 -29.76 -28.68
CA ILE A 43 11.59 -30.86 -29.11
C ILE A 43 12.37 -31.91 -29.91
N VAL A 44 13.35 -31.49 -30.72
CA VAL A 44 14.27 -32.40 -31.43
C VAL A 44 15.10 -33.23 -30.44
N ASP A 45 15.60 -32.60 -29.38
CA ASP A 45 16.37 -33.29 -28.33
C ASP A 45 15.51 -34.30 -27.55
N LEU A 46 14.26 -33.94 -27.24
CA LEU A 46 13.28 -34.82 -26.59
C LEU A 46 12.92 -36.02 -27.49
N ALA A 47 12.73 -35.78 -28.79
CA ALA A 47 12.41 -36.82 -29.75
C ALA A 47 13.57 -37.81 -29.89
N ARG A 48 14.82 -37.33 -29.94
CA ARG A 48 16.02 -38.18 -29.92
C ARG A 48 16.16 -38.97 -28.63
N GLY A 49 15.92 -38.36 -27.47
CA GLY A 49 15.97 -39.05 -26.17
C GLY A 49 14.93 -40.17 -26.05
N ALA A 50 13.88 -40.14 -26.89
CA ALA A 50 12.83 -41.13 -26.95
C ALA A 50 12.88 -42.03 -28.20
N ASP A 51 13.92 -41.91 -29.04
CA ASP A 51 14.11 -42.63 -30.30
C ASP A 51 12.92 -42.47 -31.29
N LYS A 52 12.37 -41.25 -31.36
CA LYS A 52 11.22 -40.88 -32.21
C LYS A 52 11.61 -39.85 -33.26
N ASP A 53 10.92 -39.86 -34.41
CA ASP A 53 11.05 -38.82 -35.42
C ASP A 53 10.55 -37.47 -34.87
N PRO A 54 11.40 -36.42 -34.79
CA PRO A 54 11.02 -35.10 -34.31
C PRO A 54 9.80 -34.52 -35.03
N THR A 55 9.64 -34.79 -36.33
CA THR A 55 8.53 -34.29 -37.13
C THR A 55 7.20 -34.91 -36.69
N GLN A 56 7.20 -36.20 -36.30
CA GLN A 56 6.02 -36.86 -35.77
C GLN A 56 5.67 -36.38 -34.36
N VAL A 57 6.67 -36.14 -33.51
CA VAL A 57 6.48 -35.62 -32.15
C VAL A 57 5.87 -34.22 -32.20
N ILE A 58 6.40 -33.35 -33.06
CA ILE A 58 5.87 -32.00 -33.30
C ILE A 58 4.42 -32.06 -33.81
N ARG A 59 4.13 -32.92 -34.79
CA ARG A 59 2.78 -33.08 -35.33
C ARG A 59 1.80 -33.56 -34.26
N SER A 60 2.20 -34.51 -33.40
CA SER A 60 1.38 -34.99 -32.29
C SER A 60 1.08 -33.89 -31.28
N LEU A 61 2.11 -33.17 -30.82
CA LEU A 61 1.97 -32.08 -29.84
C LEU A 61 1.06 -30.96 -30.36
N LEU A 62 1.17 -30.62 -31.65
CA LEU A 62 0.34 -29.60 -32.26
C LEU A 62 -1.10 -30.07 -32.51
N THR A 63 -1.30 -31.37 -32.81
CA THR A 63 -2.63 -31.96 -32.96
C THR A 63 -3.35 -32.05 -31.61
N ASP A 64 -2.65 -32.40 -30.53
CA ASP A 64 -3.19 -32.40 -29.17
C ASP A 64 -3.49 -30.98 -28.69
N ALA A 65 -2.62 -30.02 -29.00
CA ALA A 65 -2.82 -28.60 -28.75
C ALA A 65 -4.05 -28.01 -29.48
N ALA A 66 -4.41 -28.54 -30.65
CA ALA A 66 -5.60 -28.13 -31.39
C ALA A 66 -6.91 -28.75 -30.84
N ARG A 67 -6.82 -29.86 -30.10
CA ARG A 67 -7.97 -30.56 -29.50
C ARG A 67 -8.38 -30.05 -28.11
N GLN A 68 -7.56 -29.22 -27.46
CA GLN A 68 -7.86 -28.66 -26.13
C GLN A 68 -7.72 -27.13 -26.13
N PRO A 69 -8.76 -26.38 -26.53
CA PRO A 69 -8.70 -24.91 -26.58
C PRO A 69 -8.82 -24.20 -25.21
N SER A 70 -8.96 -24.91 -24.09
CA SER A 70 -9.43 -24.32 -22.82
C SER A 70 -8.48 -24.43 -21.60
N GLN A 71 -7.16 -24.53 -21.77
CA GLN A 71 -6.22 -24.39 -20.64
C GLN A 71 -5.10 -23.37 -20.91
N PRO A 72 -4.76 -22.51 -19.93
CA PRO A 72 -3.64 -21.58 -20.04
C PRO A 72 -2.31 -22.33 -19.93
N ARG A 73 -1.44 -22.14 -20.93
CA ARG A 73 -0.18 -22.89 -21.07
C ARG A 73 0.89 -22.36 -20.11
N VAL A 74 1.55 -23.28 -19.41
CA VAL A 74 2.63 -23.05 -18.44
C VAL A 74 3.94 -22.74 -19.19
N ALA A 75 4.55 -21.59 -18.88
CA ALA A 75 5.93 -21.29 -19.27
C ALA A 75 6.90 -21.98 -18.30
N VAL A 76 7.86 -22.74 -18.82
CA VAL A 76 8.93 -23.38 -18.03
C VAL A 76 10.07 -22.37 -17.83
N PRO A 77 10.52 -22.09 -16.59
CA PRO A 77 11.64 -21.17 -16.35
C PRO A 77 12.99 -21.89 -16.53
N PHE A 78 13.92 -21.28 -17.29
CA PHE A 78 15.31 -21.71 -17.38
C PHE A 78 16.22 -20.81 -16.53
N HIS A 79 17.05 -21.43 -15.69
CA HIS A 79 18.19 -20.82 -15.00
C HIS A 79 19.35 -20.55 -15.98
N GLN A 80 20.08 -19.45 -15.80
CA GLN A 80 21.36 -19.20 -16.48
C GLN A 80 22.43 -18.73 -15.47
N GLU A 81 23.51 -19.51 -15.38
CA GLU A 81 24.80 -19.11 -14.82
C GLU A 81 25.64 -18.37 -15.88
N ALA A 82 26.44 -17.39 -15.44
CA ALA A 82 27.43 -16.62 -16.19
C ALA A 82 28.69 -17.47 -16.49
N GLN A 83 29.61 -17.27 -17.45
CA GLN A 83 30.28 -16.14 -18.16
C GLN A 83 31.24 -16.82 -19.23
N PRO A 84 32.18 -16.17 -19.99
CA PRO A 84 32.33 -14.79 -20.51
C PRO A 84 32.73 -14.68 -22.03
N ASP A 85 32.66 -13.44 -22.55
CA ASP A 85 33.46 -12.76 -23.62
C ASP A 85 33.75 -13.38 -25.01
N VAL A 86 33.34 -12.70 -26.10
CA VAL A 86 34.15 -12.28 -27.29
C VAL A 86 33.39 -11.18 -28.06
N GLY A 87 34.05 -10.07 -28.41
CA GLY A 87 33.46 -8.91 -29.09
C GLY A 87 33.54 -8.84 -30.64
N LYS A 88 33.13 -7.64 -31.12
CA LYS A 88 33.30 -6.97 -32.45
C LYS A 88 32.09 -6.90 -33.42
N ALA A 89 31.45 -5.72 -33.40
CA ALA A 89 31.35 -4.68 -34.46
C ALA A 89 30.65 -4.90 -35.83
N TYR A 90 29.98 -3.81 -36.26
CA TYR A 90 29.43 -3.41 -37.60
C TYR A 90 28.01 -3.95 -37.96
N ALA A 91 27.06 -3.23 -38.57
CA ALA A 91 26.96 -1.86 -39.12
C ALA A 91 25.48 -1.43 -39.38
N LYS A 92 25.27 -0.11 -39.33
CA LYS A 92 24.34 0.81 -40.05
C LYS A 92 22.79 0.62 -40.11
N PRO A 93 22.02 1.74 -40.08
CA PRO A 93 20.56 1.79 -40.00
C PRO A 93 19.88 1.88 -41.38
N CYS A 94 18.63 1.40 -41.46
CA CYS A 94 17.77 1.52 -42.64
C CYS A 94 16.74 2.65 -42.43
N GLU A 95 16.76 3.64 -43.33
CA GLU A 95 15.81 4.75 -43.41
C GLU A 95 14.47 4.29 -44.01
N ILE A 96 13.36 4.82 -43.48
CA ILE A 96 12.03 4.76 -44.10
C ILE A 96 11.47 6.20 -44.16
N PRO A 97 10.95 6.67 -45.31
CA PRO A 97 10.55 8.06 -45.53
C PRO A 97 9.14 8.38 -44.96
N PRO A 98 8.79 9.66 -44.77
CA PRO A 98 7.52 10.08 -44.16
C PRO A 98 6.39 10.24 -45.18
N PRO A 99 5.11 10.12 -44.78
CA PRO A 99 4.02 10.68 -45.57
C PRO A 99 3.51 12.00 -45.00
N ALA A 100 3.58 13.01 -45.86
CA ALA A 100 2.59 14.04 -46.18
C ALA A 100 1.90 14.85 -45.05
N THR A 101 2.27 16.13 -45.04
CA THR A 101 1.54 17.27 -44.47
C THR A 101 0.16 17.44 -45.11
N VAL A 102 -0.90 17.55 -44.31
CA VAL A 102 -2.17 18.16 -44.73
C VAL A 102 -2.48 19.33 -43.79
N LEU A 103 -2.62 20.49 -44.41
CA LEU A 103 -2.97 21.76 -43.79
C LEU A 103 -4.47 21.81 -43.42
N THR A 104 -4.72 22.54 -42.34
CA THR A 104 -5.99 22.92 -41.69
C THR A 104 -7.08 23.47 -42.63
N PRO A 105 -8.32 23.62 -42.13
CA PRO A 105 -8.69 24.99 -41.75
C PRO A 105 -9.46 25.13 -40.42
N SER A 106 -9.31 26.35 -39.89
CA SER A 106 -9.96 26.99 -38.76
C SER A 106 -11.49 26.99 -38.77
N SER A 107 -12.12 26.96 -37.59
CA SER A 107 -13.37 27.71 -37.36
C SER A 107 -13.47 28.27 -35.93
N THR A 108 -13.47 29.60 -35.92
CA THR A 108 -14.10 30.63 -35.09
C THR A 108 -15.02 30.23 -33.91
N GLN A 109 -14.83 30.95 -32.80
CA GLN A 109 -15.64 30.97 -31.56
C GLN A 109 -17.10 31.46 -31.76
N PRO A 110 -17.95 31.45 -30.71
CA PRO A 110 -18.01 32.66 -29.87
C PRO A 110 -18.14 32.43 -28.34
N ARG A 111 -17.63 33.44 -27.62
CA ARG A 111 -17.80 33.71 -26.19
C ARG A 111 -19.24 34.12 -25.86
N ILE A 112 -19.73 33.76 -24.67
CA ILE A 112 -20.79 34.48 -23.95
C ILE A 112 -20.26 34.88 -22.57
N ILE A 113 -20.49 36.14 -22.22
CA ILE A 113 -20.01 36.89 -21.06
C ILE A 113 -21.19 37.09 -20.08
N THR A 114 -21.06 36.55 -18.85
CA THR A 114 -21.45 37.04 -17.47
C THR A 114 -22.86 37.66 -17.21
N PRO A 115 -23.39 37.78 -15.95
CA PRO A 115 -22.65 37.95 -14.68
C PRO A 115 -23.19 37.33 -13.37
N ARG A 116 -22.28 37.41 -12.39
CA ARG A 116 -22.44 37.32 -10.92
C ARG A 116 -23.61 38.16 -10.38
N THR A 117 -24.26 37.69 -9.31
CA THR A 117 -24.44 38.47 -8.06
C THR A 117 -24.79 37.61 -6.85
N LYS A 118 -23.93 37.73 -5.81
CA LYS A 118 -24.21 37.96 -4.38
C LYS A 118 -25.19 37.06 -3.58
N LYS A 119 -24.59 36.31 -2.63
CA LYS A 119 -25.02 36.09 -1.22
C LYS A 119 -25.48 37.40 -0.52
N PRO A 120 -26.23 37.42 0.61
CA PRO A 120 -25.93 36.60 1.80
C PRO A 120 -27.07 36.23 2.79
N ALA A 121 -26.66 35.40 3.77
CA ALA A 121 -26.97 35.43 5.22
C ALA A 121 -28.29 34.86 5.79
N ALA A 122 -28.08 34.02 6.82
CA ALA A 122 -28.79 33.93 8.12
C ALA A 122 -30.26 33.47 8.10
N SER A 123 -30.83 32.74 9.07
CA SER A 123 -30.41 32.15 10.35
C SER A 123 -31.64 31.42 10.93
N GLN A 124 -31.40 30.49 11.88
CA GLN A 124 -32.30 30.09 12.98
C GLN A 124 -33.49 29.15 12.72
N ASP A 125 -33.35 27.94 13.31
CA ASP A 125 -34.14 27.37 14.42
C ASP A 125 -35.67 27.19 14.36
N LEU A 126 -36.09 26.14 15.09
CA LEU A 126 -37.43 25.68 15.53
C LEU A 126 -38.09 24.66 14.59
N SER A 127 -38.12 23.35 14.89
CA SER A 127 -38.78 22.59 15.97
C SER A 127 -40.30 22.43 15.83
N TYR A 128 -40.72 21.16 15.98
CA TYR A 128 -42.07 20.62 16.23
C TYR A 128 -43.13 20.58 15.11
N GLY A 129 -43.75 19.40 14.97
CA GLY A 129 -45.21 19.32 14.81
C GLY A 129 -45.73 18.47 13.66
N ASN A 130 -46.14 17.25 14.00
CA ASN A 130 -47.01 16.34 13.24
C ASN A 130 -48.28 17.05 12.68
N PRO A 131 -48.96 16.48 11.66
CA PRO A 131 -50.22 15.82 12.01
C PRO A 131 -50.59 14.56 11.20
N LYS A 132 -51.39 13.73 11.90
CA LYS A 132 -52.21 12.60 11.43
C LYS A 132 -53.28 13.03 10.42
N VAL A 133 -53.68 12.11 9.52
CA VAL A 133 -55.06 12.05 8.99
C VAL A 133 -55.54 10.59 8.94
N HIS A 134 -56.75 10.38 9.45
CA HIS A 134 -57.51 9.13 9.51
C HIS A 134 -58.52 9.03 8.36
N LEU A 135 -58.79 7.77 7.99
CA LEU A 135 -59.86 7.16 7.18
C LEU A 135 -61.25 7.85 7.11
N SER A 136 -61.93 7.61 5.97
CA SER A 136 -63.38 7.32 5.96
C SER A 136 -63.77 6.36 4.83
N ALA A 137 -64.68 5.43 5.14
CA ALA A 137 -65.25 4.38 4.30
C ALA A 137 -66.56 4.80 3.60
N ALA A 138 -66.99 4.04 2.59
CA ALA A 138 -68.41 3.80 2.28
C ALA A 138 -68.60 2.59 1.34
N GLN A 139 -69.67 1.83 1.59
CA GLN A 139 -70.08 0.53 1.03
C GLN A 139 -71.05 0.62 -0.17
N GLU A 140 -71.07 -0.49 -0.94
CA GLU A 140 -72.19 -1.24 -1.57
C GLU A 140 -73.12 -0.65 -2.65
N ALA A 141 -73.21 -1.39 -3.78
CA ALA A 141 -74.45 -1.94 -4.35
C ALA A 141 -74.17 -2.93 -5.52
N THR A 142 -74.96 -4.01 -5.60
CA THR A 142 -75.15 -4.96 -6.75
C THR A 142 -76.64 -4.87 -7.20
N PRO A 143 -77.24 -5.58 -8.21
CA PRO A 143 -76.79 -6.78 -8.99
C PRO A 143 -77.25 -6.90 -10.49
N SER A 144 -77.00 -8.10 -11.09
CA SER A 144 -77.69 -8.79 -12.23
C SER A 144 -77.12 -8.59 -13.66
N SER A 145 -77.05 -9.53 -14.62
CA SER A 145 -77.25 -11.00 -14.76
C SER A 145 -76.96 -11.43 -16.24
N VAL A 146 -76.86 -12.74 -16.53
CA VAL A 146 -77.01 -13.46 -17.85
C VAL A 146 -75.71 -13.63 -18.67
N ALA A 147 -75.26 -14.78 -19.22
CA ALA A 147 -75.74 -16.16 -19.37
C ALA A 147 -74.54 -17.13 -19.64
N SER A 148 -74.74 -18.43 -19.39
CA SER A 148 -73.92 -19.55 -19.88
C SER A 148 -74.45 -20.09 -21.22
N PRO A 149 -73.69 -20.97 -21.91
CA PRO A 149 -74.21 -22.33 -22.03
C PRO A 149 -73.19 -23.46 -21.80
N SER A 150 -73.80 -24.55 -21.34
CA SER A 150 -73.42 -25.96 -21.15
C SER A 150 -72.36 -26.63 -22.02
N GLY A 151 -71.57 -27.50 -21.37
CA GLY A 151 -71.62 -28.95 -21.61
C GLY A 151 -70.35 -29.61 -22.15
N PHE A 152 -69.66 -30.42 -21.34
CA PHE A 152 -69.44 -31.86 -21.56
C PHE A 152 -68.73 -32.47 -20.34
N ASP A 153 -69.21 -33.64 -19.96
CA ASP A 153 -68.86 -34.44 -18.79
C ASP A 153 -67.85 -35.52 -19.20
N THR A 154 -66.71 -35.61 -18.51
CA THR A 154 -65.87 -36.82 -18.40
C THR A 154 -64.83 -36.61 -17.29
N GLN A 155 -64.98 -37.32 -16.16
CA GLN A 155 -63.82 -37.79 -15.39
C GLN A 155 -63.14 -38.92 -16.20
N PRO A 156 -61.81 -39.04 -16.17
CA PRO A 156 -61.22 -39.88 -15.13
C PRO A 156 -59.85 -39.43 -14.59
N GLU A 157 -59.56 -40.00 -13.42
CA GLU A 157 -58.23 -40.46 -12.95
C GLU A 157 -57.20 -39.46 -12.39
N ARG A 158 -57.00 -39.66 -11.08
CA ARG A 158 -55.77 -39.36 -10.33
C ARG A 158 -54.54 -39.87 -11.07
N GLN A 159 -53.59 -38.98 -11.30
CA GLN A 159 -52.18 -39.34 -11.23
C GLN A 159 -51.48 -38.37 -10.28
N GLU A 160 -51.15 -38.91 -9.11
CA GLU A 160 -50.13 -38.38 -8.21
C GLU A 160 -48.82 -38.27 -9.00
N SER A 161 -48.35 -37.05 -9.23
CA SER A 161 -46.97 -36.78 -9.63
C SER A 161 -46.25 -36.09 -8.47
N THR A 162 -46.15 -36.77 -7.32
CA THR A 162 -45.17 -36.47 -6.28
C THR A 162 -43.83 -37.07 -6.71
N GLN A 163 -43.10 -36.34 -7.54
CA GLN A 163 -41.65 -36.39 -7.53
C GLN A 163 -41.16 -35.07 -6.94
N GLU A 164 -41.24 -34.99 -5.60
CA GLU A 164 -40.39 -34.08 -4.85
C GLU A 164 -38.94 -34.44 -5.19
N ASN A 165 -38.24 -33.52 -5.85
CA ASN A 165 -36.80 -33.58 -6.02
C ASN A 165 -36.16 -33.78 -4.63
N VAL A 166 -35.66 -34.99 -4.40
CA VAL A 166 -34.90 -35.36 -3.20
C VAL A 166 -33.57 -34.60 -3.24
N ALA A 167 -33.55 -33.41 -2.64
CA ALA A 167 -32.31 -32.69 -2.40
C ALA A 167 -31.56 -33.36 -1.26
N GLU A 168 -30.33 -33.78 -1.56
CA GLU A 168 -29.40 -34.51 -0.71
C GLU A 168 -29.23 -33.89 0.67
N ALA A 169 -29.11 -34.76 1.68
CA ALA A 169 -28.66 -34.39 3.02
C ALA A 169 -27.39 -33.54 2.91
N ASN A 170 -27.34 -32.40 3.60
CA ASN A 170 -26.14 -31.57 3.75
C ASN A 170 -24.98 -32.48 4.21
N PRO A 171 -24.00 -32.86 3.36
CA PRO A 171 -23.13 -34.01 3.62
C PRO A 171 -22.19 -33.82 4.82
N GLY A 172 -22.05 -32.59 5.34
CA GLY A 172 -21.10 -32.23 6.38
C GLY A 172 -21.68 -31.97 7.77
N VAL A 173 -23.01 -31.96 7.92
CA VAL A 173 -23.68 -31.62 9.19
C VAL A 173 -24.72 -32.68 9.54
N SER A 174 -24.64 -33.20 10.76
CA SER A 174 -25.62 -34.11 11.35
C SER A 174 -26.21 -33.52 12.63
N TRP A 175 -27.21 -34.18 13.22
CA TRP A 175 -27.81 -33.77 14.49
C TRP A 175 -27.79 -34.93 15.48
N GLN A 176 -27.77 -34.60 16.78
CA GLN A 176 -27.83 -35.59 17.86
C GLN A 176 -29.05 -36.51 17.71
N HIS A 177 -28.90 -37.78 18.10
CA HIS A 177 -29.97 -38.78 18.06
C HIS A 177 -31.24 -38.26 18.75
N GLY A 178 -32.37 -38.29 18.04
CA GLY A 178 -33.67 -37.80 18.52
C GLY A 178 -34.13 -36.47 17.90
N HIS A 179 -33.27 -35.77 17.17
CA HIS A 179 -33.62 -34.58 16.39
C HIS A 179 -33.39 -34.83 14.90
N ALA A 180 -34.46 -35.09 14.15
CA ALA A 180 -34.39 -35.22 12.70
C ALA A 180 -34.76 -33.89 12.05
N TYR A 181 -33.74 -33.20 11.53
CA TYR A 181 -33.92 -32.03 10.68
C TYR A 181 -33.61 -32.42 9.23
N ARG A 182 -34.30 -31.78 8.28
CA ARG A 182 -34.06 -31.94 6.84
C ARG A 182 -34.02 -30.58 6.18
N LEU A 183 -33.02 -30.38 5.32
CA LEU A 183 -32.88 -29.19 4.50
C LEU A 183 -33.53 -29.43 3.14
N THR A 184 -34.32 -28.48 2.66
CA THR A 184 -34.91 -28.48 1.30
C THR A 184 -34.45 -27.24 0.54
N ALA A 185 -34.85 -27.11 -0.73
CA ALA A 185 -34.51 -25.93 -1.55
C ALA A 185 -34.98 -24.59 -0.93
N ASP A 186 -36.04 -24.62 -0.12
CA ASP A 186 -36.70 -23.42 0.38
C ASP A 186 -36.84 -23.36 1.91
N HIS A 187 -36.78 -24.50 2.61
CA HIS A 187 -37.09 -24.58 4.03
C HIS A 187 -36.14 -25.49 4.82
N VAL A 188 -36.03 -25.21 6.11
CA VAL A 188 -35.59 -26.18 7.11
C VAL A 188 -36.82 -26.85 7.69
N LEU A 189 -36.85 -28.18 7.68
CA LEU A 189 -37.93 -29.00 8.21
C LEU A 189 -37.47 -29.70 9.49
N LYS A 190 -38.38 -29.88 10.43
CA LYS A 190 -38.21 -30.72 11.63
C LYS A 190 -39.22 -31.87 11.61
N GLN A 191 -38.77 -33.08 11.90
CA GLN A 191 -39.64 -34.23 12.07
C GLN A 191 -40.45 -34.11 13.36
N GLU A 192 -41.73 -34.43 13.31
CA GLU A 192 -42.55 -34.52 14.52
C GLU A 192 -42.22 -35.78 15.33
N ALA A 193 -42.32 -35.67 16.66
CA ALA A 193 -41.97 -36.78 17.55
C ALA A 193 -42.87 -37.99 17.27
N LYS A 194 -42.26 -39.15 16.97
CA LYS A 194 -42.96 -40.43 16.73
C LYS A 194 -43.90 -40.41 15.50
N SER A 195 -43.63 -39.55 14.53
CA SER A 195 -44.39 -39.43 13.28
C SER A 195 -43.43 -39.29 12.08
N ASP A 196 -43.85 -39.75 10.90
CA ASP A 196 -43.12 -39.53 9.64
C ASP A 196 -43.45 -38.17 8.99
N THR A 197 -44.20 -37.33 9.71
CA THR A 197 -44.54 -35.97 9.26
C THR A 197 -43.39 -34.99 9.51
N TRP A 198 -43.21 -34.09 8.53
CA TRP A 198 -42.20 -33.03 8.55
C TRP A 198 -42.89 -31.68 8.52
N ARG A 199 -42.49 -30.77 9.40
CA ARG A 199 -43.02 -29.41 9.43
C ARG A 199 -41.93 -28.36 9.19
N PRO A 200 -42.19 -27.31 8.41
CA PRO A 200 -41.23 -26.23 8.22
C PRO A 200 -41.07 -25.41 9.50
N ILE A 201 -39.83 -25.07 9.83
CA ILE A 201 -39.49 -24.26 11.02
C ILE A 201 -38.94 -22.88 10.63
N CYS A 202 -38.34 -22.75 9.45
CA CYS A 202 -37.96 -21.48 8.83
C CYS A 202 -37.73 -21.66 7.32
N SER A 203 -37.54 -20.54 6.60
CA SER A 203 -36.95 -20.56 5.26
C SER A 203 -35.51 -21.10 5.31
N ARG A 204 -34.93 -21.46 4.16
CA ARG A 204 -33.65 -22.17 4.07
C ARG A 204 -32.53 -21.44 4.83
N ILE A 205 -32.07 -22.09 5.90
CA ILE A 205 -30.83 -21.79 6.61
C ILE A 205 -29.96 -23.03 6.43
N GLU A 206 -28.86 -22.90 5.69
CA GLU A 206 -27.87 -23.96 5.56
C GLU A 206 -26.70 -23.69 6.50
N ILE A 207 -26.36 -24.66 7.32
CA ILE A 207 -25.17 -24.61 8.17
C ILE A 207 -23.99 -25.09 7.32
N MET A 208 -23.10 -24.16 6.95
CA MET A 208 -21.98 -24.44 6.06
C MET A 208 -20.84 -25.13 6.81
N ARG A 209 -20.39 -24.52 7.92
CA ARG A 209 -19.26 -25.02 8.71
C ARG A 209 -19.25 -24.44 10.12
N GLN A 210 -18.53 -25.10 11.01
CA GLN A 210 -18.19 -24.60 12.33
C GLN A 210 -16.81 -23.94 12.32
N LEU A 211 -16.70 -22.83 13.02
CA LEU A 211 -15.53 -21.97 13.06
C LEU A 211 -15.03 -21.82 14.51
N ARG A 212 -13.72 -21.67 14.69
CA ARG A 212 -13.07 -21.30 15.97
C ARG A 212 -11.92 -20.33 15.73
N ASP A 213 -11.64 -19.48 16.70
CA ASP A 213 -10.47 -18.59 16.63
C ASP A 213 -9.15 -19.36 16.86
N ASP A 214 -8.03 -18.64 16.68
CA ASP A 214 -6.67 -19.14 16.85
C ASP A 214 -6.35 -19.59 18.28
N GLN A 215 -7.13 -19.14 19.27
CA GLN A 215 -7.01 -19.53 20.68
C GLN A 215 -7.91 -20.72 21.04
N GLY A 216 -8.62 -21.31 20.07
CA GLY A 216 -9.58 -22.38 20.29
C GLY A 216 -10.88 -21.92 20.98
N GLN A 217 -11.12 -20.61 21.01
CA GLN A 217 -12.32 -19.97 21.51
C GLN A 217 -13.17 -19.42 20.34
N GLY A 218 -14.08 -18.48 20.61
CA GLY A 218 -14.81 -17.78 19.56
C GLY A 218 -15.72 -18.66 18.68
N TRP A 219 -16.15 -19.83 19.19
CA TRP A 219 -16.91 -20.82 18.43
C TRP A 219 -18.12 -20.20 17.74
N SER A 220 -18.20 -20.38 16.42
CA SER A 220 -19.21 -19.74 15.57
C SER A 220 -19.72 -20.70 14.49
N LEU A 221 -20.92 -20.41 13.97
CA LEU A 221 -21.51 -21.11 12.83
C LEU A 221 -21.51 -20.18 11.63
N GLU A 222 -20.97 -20.63 10.50
CA GLU A 222 -21.18 -19.96 9.22
C GLU A 222 -22.45 -20.53 8.58
N LEU A 223 -23.39 -19.64 8.29
CA LEU A 223 -24.70 -19.95 7.75
C LEU A 223 -24.86 -19.33 6.37
N GLN A 224 -25.42 -20.07 5.43
CA GLN A 224 -25.96 -19.53 4.19
C GLN A 224 -27.48 -19.41 4.35
N LEU A 225 -27.96 -18.18 4.26
CA LEU A 225 -29.36 -17.80 4.42
C LEU A 225 -29.97 -17.51 3.06
N LYS A 226 -31.18 -18.04 2.81
CA LYS A 226 -32.00 -17.63 1.66
C LYS A 226 -32.99 -16.56 2.12
N ALA A 227 -32.80 -15.34 1.64
CA ALA A 227 -33.73 -14.23 1.85
C ALA A 227 -35.04 -14.46 1.09
N SER A 228 -36.09 -13.72 1.47
CA SER A 228 -37.42 -13.82 0.87
C SER A 228 -37.48 -13.45 -0.62
N ASP A 229 -36.54 -12.64 -1.10
CA ASP A 229 -36.35 -12.31 -2.51
C ASP A 229 -35.51 -13.34 -3.29
N GLY A 230 -35.06 -14.40 -2.61
CA GLY A 230 -34.23 -15.47 -3.18
C GLY A 230 -32.72 -15.19 -3.11
N ALA A 231 -32.28 -14.02 -2.63
CA ALA A 231 -30.86 -13.72 -2.47
C ALA A 231 -30.22 -14.64 -1.41
N MET A 232 -29.05 -15.19 -1.74
CA MET A 232 -28.25 -15.95 -0.79
C MET A 232 -27.30 -15.02 -0.04
N GLN A 233 -27.27 -15.13 1.28
CA GLN A 233 -26.40 -14.33 2.14
C GLN A 233 -25.62 -15.22 3.09
N THR A 234 -24.31 -15.00 3.21
CA THR A 234 -23.50 -15.68 4.22
C THR A 234 -23.42 -14.85 5.49
N VAL A 235 -23.65 -15.46 6.64
CA VAL A 235 -23.49 -14.83 7.95
C VAL A 235 -22.73 -15.75 8.91
N ILE A 236 -21.89 -15.17 9.75
CA ILE A 236 -21.25 -15.91 10.85
C ILE A 236 -21.94 -15.53 12.15
N VAL A 237 -22.41 -16.53 12.88
CA VAL A 237 -23.14 -16.38 14.13
C VAL A 237 -22.33 -17.00 15.27
N PRO A 238 -21.82 -16.19 16.21
CA PRO A 238 -21.17 -16.72 17.41
C PRO A 238 -22.13 -17.61 18.20
N ARG A 239 -21.67 -18.80 18.59
CA ARG A 239 -22.48 -19.75 19.38
C ARG A 239 -22.91 -19.17 20.72
N ALA A 240 -22.11 -18.26 21.29
CA ALA A 240 -22.46 -17.52 22.50
C ALA A 240 -23.77 -16.71 22.36
N LYS A 241 -24.09 -16.22 21.14
CA LYS A 241 -25.34 -15.51 20.86
C LYS A 241 -26.55 -16.43 20.76
N LEU A 242 -26.36 -17.73 20.60
CA LEU A 242 -27.47 -18.68 20.58
C LEU A 242 -28.17 -18.82 21.94
N GLY A 243 -27.62 -18.26 23.01
CA GLY A 243 -28.32 -18.13 24.30
C GLY A 243 -29.41 -17.04 24.29
N ASP A 244 -29.33 -16.07 23.38
CA ASP A 244 -30.28 -14.96 23.27
C ASP A 244 -31.18 -15.15 22.05
N MET A 245 -32.38 -15.67 22.29
CA MET A 245 -33.38 -15.91 21.24
C MET A 245 -33.82 -14.62 20.54
N ALA A 246 -33.87 -13.48 21.25
CA ALA A 246 -34.32 -12.23 20.67
C ALA A 246 -33.29 -11.67 19.69
N GLU A 247 -32.00 -11.74 20.03
CA GLU A 247 -30.91 -11.32 19.15
C GLU A 247 -30.86 -12.15 17.87
N ILE A 248 -30.96 -13.49 17.97
CA ILE A 248 -30.96 -14.38 16.81
C ILE A 248 -32.18 -14.16 15.92
N ARG A 249 -33.37 -14.00 16.52
CA ARG A 249 -34.59 -13.68 15.76
C ARG A 249 -34.43 -12.39 14.97
N ALA A 250 -33.93 -11.33 15.61
CA ALA A 250 -33.69 -10.05 14.95
C ALA A 250 -32.69 -10.19 13.80
N LEU A 251 -31.56 -10.88 14.03
CA LEU A 251 -30.53 -11.13 13.02
C LEU A 251 -31.06 -11.85 11.77
N LEU A 252 -31.86 -12.91 11.98
CA LEU A 252 -32.42 -13.72 10.89
C LEU A 252 -33.48 -12.94 10.10
N MET A 253 -34.40 -12.25 10.78
CA MET A 253 -35.47 -11.47 10.14
C MET A 253 -34.92 -10.27 9.37
N ASP A 254 -33.89 -9.60 9.90
CA ASP A 254 -33.19 -8.50 9.21
C ASP A 254 -32.57 -8.94 7.87
N ARG A 255 -32.18 -10.22 7.77
CA ARG A 255 -31.66 -10.84 6.54
C ARG A 255 -32.73 -11.52 5.68
N GLY A 256 -34.00 -11.25 5.94
CA GLY A 256 -35.12 -11.76 5.15
C GLY A 256 -35.43 -13.24 5.37
N VAL A 257 -34.93 -13.86 6.44
CA VAL A 257 -35.29 -15.24 6.80
C VAL A 257 -36.67 -15.26 7.44
N ILE A 258 -37.55 -16.12 6.92
CA ILE A 258 -38.88 -16.34 7.48
C ILE A 258 -38.75 -17.35 8.62
N VAL A 259 -38.99 -16.92 9.85
CA VAL A 259 -38.93 -17.79 11.05
C VAL A 259 -40.35 -18.19 11.45
N LEU A 260 -40.67 -19.49 11.36
CA LEU A 260 -41.99 -20.05 11.70
C LEU A 260 -42.02 -20.54 13.16
N ASN A 261 -40.95 -21.19 13.61
CA ASN A 261 -40.78 -21.61 15.01
C ASN A 261 -39.35 -21.38 15.47
N LEU A 262 -39.15 -20.32 16.27
CA LEU A 262 -37.82 -19.94 16.73
C LEU A 262 -37.17 -20.99 17.64
N GLN A 263 -37.92 -21.64 18.53
CA GLN A 263 -37.36 -22.63 19.44
C GLN A 263 -36.78 -23.83 18.69
N ASP A 264 -37.46 -24.26 17.63
CA ASP A 264 -36.94 -25.32 16.76
C ASP A 264 -35.74 -24.87 15.94
N VAL A 265 -35.71 -23.61 15.48
CA VAL A 265 -34.53 -23.02 14.81
C VAL A 265 -33.33 -22.98 15.77
N MET A 266 -33.54 -22.61 17.04
CA MET A 266 -32.48 -22.67 18.05
C MET A 266 -32.00 -24.09 18.28
N GLY A 267 -32.91 -25.07 18.27
CA GLY A 267 -32.55 -26.49 18.31
C GLY A 267 -31.73 -26.92 17.10
N TYR A 268 -32.15 -26.51 15.89
CA TYR A 268 -31.47 -26.79 14.62
C TYR A 268 -30.03 -26.27 14.62
N LEU A 269 -29.82 -25.02 15.03
CA LEU A 269 -28.50 -24.40 15.10
C LEU A 269 -27.66 -24.94 16.27
N GLY A 270 -28.27 -25.10 17.45
CA GLY A 270 -27.58 -25.46 18.68
C GLY A 270 -27.09 -26.91 18.72
N THR A 271 -27.85 -27.84 18.13
CA THR A 271 -27.56 -29.29 18.18
C THR A 271 -26.87 -29.84 16.93
N ALA A 272 -26.52 -28.96 15.99
CA ALA A 272 -25.74 -29.32 14.81
C ALA A 272 -24.37 -29.89 15.22
N GLN A 273 -24.03 -31.04 14.65
CA GLN A 273 -22.75 -31.70 14.75
C GLN A 273 -22.03 -31.55 13.41
N HIS A 274 -20.74 -31.22 13.48
CA HIS A 274 -19.94 -30.91 12.29
C HIS A 274 -18.82 -31.91 12.13
N ALA A 275 -18.62 -32.40 10.91
CA ALA A 275 -17.51 -33.30 10.60
C ALA A 275 -16.13 -32.60 10.67
N LYS A 276 -16.11 -31.29 10.41
CA LYS A 276 -14.88 -30.47 10.36
C LYS A 276 -15.08 -29.13 11.06
N THR A 277 -14.01 -28.61 11.66
CA THR A 277 -13.96 -27.25 12.21
C THR A 277 -12.89 -26.48 11.46
N HIS A 278 -13.19 -25.22 11.13
CA HIS A 278 -12.35 -24.33 10.32
C HIS A 278 -11.91 -23.11 11.14
N SER A 279 -10.95 -22.34 10.62
CA SER A 279 -10.37 -21.21 11.34
C SER A 279 -11.21 -19.93 11.19
N LEU A 280 -11.25 -19.09 12.22
CA LEU A 280 -11.88 -17.77 12.24
C LEU A 280 -10.82 -16.70 12.56
N THR A 281 -10.58 -15.77 11.65
CA THR A 281 -9.71 -14.62 11.92
C THR A 281 -10.52 -13.36 12.15
N HIS A 282 -9.98 -12.43 12.93
CA HIS A 282 -10.58 -11.13 13.23
C HIS A 282 -9.87 -9.96 12.55
N HIS A 283 -8.96 -10.24 11.62
CA HIS A 283 -8.24 -9.25 10.85
C HIS A 283 -8.01 -9.72 9.42
N VAL A 284 -7.83 -8.74 8.52
CA VAL A 284 -7.34 -8.98 7.16
C VAL A 284 -5.81 -9.14 7.16
N GLY A 285 -5.22 -9.47 6.02
CA GLY A 285 -3.78 -9.63 5.85
C GLY A 285 -3.31 -11.08 6.02
N TRP A 286 -2.07 -11.27 6.45
CA TRP A 286 -1.49 -12.60 6.61
C TRP A 286 -2.13 -13.37 7.77
N THR A 287 -2.50 -14.63 7.52
CA THR A 287 -2.87 -15.61 8.55
C THR A 287 -2.34 -16.97 8.13
N ASP A 288 -1.29 -17.43 8.80
CA ASP A 288 -0.51 -18.61 8.40
C ASP A 288 -0.01 -18.51 6.95
N TYR A 289 -0.31 -19.52 6.12
CA TYR A 289 0.01 -19.59 4.69
C TYR A 289 -1.04 -18.90 3.80
N ARG A 290 -2.01 -18.19 4.41
CA ARG A 290 -3.12 -17.55 3.71
C ARG A 290 -3.03 -16.03 3.82
N TYR A 291 -3.53 -15.34 2.81
CA TYR A 291 -3.73 -13.89 2.85
C TYR A 291 -5.22 -13.60 2.73
N VAL A 292 -5.80 -12.98 3.76
CA VAL A 292 -7.25 -12.77 3.89
C VAL A 292 -7.59 -11.33 3.53
N LEU A 293 -8.43 -11.15 2.52
CA LEU A 293 -9.14 -9.90 2.23
C LEU A 293 -10.59 -9.99 2.72
N ALA A 294 -11.31 -8.88 2.69
CA ALA A 294 -12.71 -8.83 3.08
C ALA A 294 -13.61 -9.72 2.18
N ASP A 295 -13.25 -9.87 0.91
CA ASP A 295 -14.05 -10.56 -0.11
C ASP A 295 -13.42 -11.90 -0.57
N ARG A 296 -12.16 -12.17 -0.21
CA ARG A 296 -11.33 -13.21 -0.84
C ARG A 296 -10.26 -13.74 0.12
N VAL A 297 -9.83 -14.98 -0.11
CA VAL A 297 -8.67 -15.58 0.56
C VAL A 297 -7.72 -16.13 -0.49
N TYR A 298 -6.42 -15.83 -0.36
CA TYR A 298 -5.35 -16.40 -1.17
C TYR A 298 -4.55 -17.42 -0.36
N GLY A 299 -3.94 -18.37 -1.05
CA GLY A 299 -3.22 -19.48 -0.42
C GLY A 299 -4.17 -20.57 0.09
N HIS A 300 -3.58 -21.70 0.50
CA HIS A 300 -4.33 -22.86 0.97
C HIS A 300 -3.68 -23.39 2.25
N ALA A 301 -4.52 -23.93 3.12
CA ALA A 301 -4.13 -24.66 4.33
C ALA A 301 -5.06 -25.88 4.49
N ALA A 302 -4.74 -26.78 5.43
CA ALA A 302 -5.56 -27.97 5.68
C ALA A 302 -6.98 -27.62 6.15
N GLU A 303 -7.11 -26.55 6.93
CA GLU A 303 -8.40 -25.95 7.30
C GLU A 303 -8.67 -24.72 6.42
N GLU A 304 -9.93 -24.49 6.06
CA GLU A 304 -10.32 -23.22 5.46
C GLU A 304 -10.39 -22.12 6.54
N ILE A 305 -10.54 -20.87 6.11
CA ILE A 305 -10.66 -19.71 7.00
C ILE A 305 -11.86 -18.86 6.64
N ALA A 306 -12.43 -18.22 7.65
CA ALA A 306 -13.44 -17.17 7.52
C ALA A 306 -12.97 -15.89 8.23
N LEU A 307 -13.41 -14.74 7.74
CA LEU A 307 -13.21 -13.45 8.40
C LEU A 307 -14.41 -13.15 9.30
N HIS A 308 -14.16 -12.81 10.56
CA HIS A 308 -15.19 -12.48 11.53
C HIS A 308 -16.00 -11.24 11.08
N PRO A 309 -17.34 -11.21 11.28
CA PRO A 309 -18.18 -10.09 10.82
C PRO A 309 -17.78 -8.72 11.39
N ASP A 310 -17.34 -8.69 12.64
CA ASP A 310 -16.88 -7.47 13.32
C ASP A 310 -15.43 -7.07 12.98
N ALA A 311 -14.73 -7.84 12.12
CA ALA A 311 -13.39 -7.48 11.71
C ALA A 311 -13.44 -6.16 10.89
N PRO A 312 -12.50 -5.22 11.12
CA PRO A 312 -12.36 -4.05 10.25
C PRO A 312 -12.12 -4.50 8.82
N THR A 313 -12.98 -4.07 7.90
CA THR A 313 -12.91 -4.45 6.48
C THR A 313 -12.89 -3.24 5.57
N PHE A 314 -12.27 -3.43 4.41
CA PHE A 314 -12.17 -2.43 3.35
C PHE A 314 -12.71 -3.01 2.04
N SER A 315 -13.71 -2.35 1.46
CA SER A 315 -14.42 -2.81 0.26
C SER A 315 -13.86 -2.29 -1.07
N GLY A 316 -12.67 -1.66 -1.08
CA GLY A 316 -12.11 -1.07 -2.29
C GLY A 316 -11.26 -2.00 -3.15
N HIS A 317 -11.15 -3.29 -2.83
CA HIS A 317 -10.34 -4.27 -3.58
C HIS A 317 -10.98 -4.80 -4.87
N ALA A 318 -11.83 -3.99 -5.52
CA ALA A 318 -12.45 -4.34 -6.79
C ALA A 318 -11.39 -4.58 -7.88
N ARG A 319 -11.74 -5.39 -8.89
CA ARG A 319 -10.87 -5.71 -10.03
C ARG A 319 -11.50 -5.26 -11.34
N GLN A 320 -10.68 -4.72 -12.23
CA GLN A 320 -11.06 -4.42 -13.61
C GLN A 320 -9.85 -4.56 -14.53
N GLY A 321 -10.08 -5.03 -15.76
CA GLY A 321 -9.05 -5.22 -16.76
C GLY A 321 -8.30 -6.53 -16.60
N THR A 322 -7.05 -6.56 -17.07
CA THR A 322 -6.18 -7.76 -17.03
C THR A 322 -4.78 -7.39 -16.56
N LEU A 323 -4.02 -8.35 -16.03
CA LEU A 323 -2.63 -8.11 -15.65
C LEU A 323 -1.78 -7.63 -16.86
N GLY A 324 -1.99 -8.23 -18.03
CA GLY A 324 -1.32 -7.80 -19.27
C GLY A 324 -1.64 -6.35 -19.64
N GLY A 325 -2.92 -5.95 -19.54
CA GLY A 325 -3.35 -4.57 -19.75
C GLY A 325 -2.73 -3.61 -18.74
N TRP A 326 -2.71 -3.98 -17.46
CA TRP A 326 -2.08 -3.20 -16.39
C TRP A 326 -0.57 -3.02 -16.64
N ASN A 327 0.14 -4.09 -16.99
CA ASN A 327 1.57 -4.03 -17.31
C ASN A 327 1.84 -3.12 -18.52
N ALA A 328 1.05 -3.24 -19.60
CA ALA A 328 1.27 -2.49 -20.83
C ALA A 328 1.00 -0.98 -20.67
N THR A 329 0.03 -0.61 -19.83
CA THR A 329 -0.49 0.77 -19.71
C THR A 329 -0.03 1.52 -18.46
N ILE A 330 0.34 0.81 -17.38
CA ILE A 330 0.76 1.40 -16.10
C ILE A 330 2.18 0.95 -15.76
N GLY A 331 2.41 -0.37 -15.65
CA GLY A 331 3.69 -0.93 -15.22
C GLY A 331 4.88 -0.47 -16.07
N ARG A 332 4.76 -0.60 -17.40
CA ARG A 332 5.78 -0.20 -18.38
C ARG A 332 6.19 1.28 -18.26
N LEU A 333 5.27 2.14 -17.85
CA LEU A 333 5.53 3.58 -17.71
C LEU A 333 6.40 3.90 -16.50
N ALA A 334 6.59 2.97 -15.56
CA ALA A 334 7.49 3.16 -14.43
C ALA A 334 8.97 3.00 -14.82
N ILE A 335 9.27 2.34 -15.93
CA ILE A 335 10.65 2.09 -16.40
C ILE A 335 11.31 3.42 -16.74
N GLY A 336 12.34 3.81 -16.00
CA GLY A 336 12.99 5.10 -16.16
C GLY A 336 12.21 6.29 -15.57
N ASN A 337 11.15 6.05 -14.78
CA ASN A 337 10.45 7.08 -14.00
C ASN A 337 10.53 6.76 -12.50
N SER A 338 11.48 7.35 -11.77
CA SER A 338 11.84 6.89 -10.44
C SER A 338 10.75 7.09 -9.39
N ARG A 339 9.99 8.19 -9.47
CA ARG A 339 8.89 8.50 -8.53
C ARG A 339 7.71 7.57 -8.76
N LEU A 340 7.39 7.29 -10.02
CA LEU A 340 6.33 6.37 -10.40
C LEU A 340 6.67 4.93 -9.98
N MET A 341 7.90 4.50 -10.22
CA MET A 341 8.40 3.21 -9.73
C MET A 341 8.29 3.13 -8.21
N ALA A 342 8.82 4.11 -7.46
CA ALA A 342 8.74 4.11 -5.99
C ALA A 342 7.30 4.06 -5.46
N ALA A 343 6.35 4.76 -6.11
CA ALA A 343 4.94 4.71 -5.75
C ALA A 343 4.35 3.30 -5.92
N LEU A 344 4.55 2.66 -7.08
CA LEU A 344 4.08 1.30 -7.37
C LEU A 344 4.72 0.27 -6.42
N LEU A 345 6.03 0.39 -6.19
CA LEU A 345 6.76 -0.53 -5.31
C LEU A 345 6.36 -0.36 -3.85
N THR A 346 5.99 0.85 -3.42
CA THR A 346 5.42 1.06 -2.07
C THR A 346 4.14 0.26 -1.88
N ALA A 347 3.29 0.18 -2.91
CA ALA A 347 2.09 -0.65 -2.87
C ALA A 347 2.41 -2.15 -2.77
N LEU A 348 3.35 -2.62 -3.60
CA LEU A 348 3.73 -4.04 -3.66
C LEU A 348 4.56 -4.50 -2.45
N ALA A 349 5.25 -3.60 -1.77
CA ALA A 349 6.09 -3.89 -0.62
C ALA A 349 5.32 -4.17 0.67
N SER A 350 4.09 -3.67 0.81
CA SER A 350 3.30 -3.80 2.04
C SER A 350 3.18 -5.24 2.57
N PRO A 351 2.81 -6.26 1.74
CA PRO A 351 2.73 -7.64 2.21
C PRO A 351 4.07 -8.27 2.65
N LEU A 352 5.21 -7.64 2.36
CA LEU A 352 6.55 -8.15 2.69
C LEU A 352 7.12 -7.58 4.00
N VAL A 353 6.47 -6.57 4.59
CA VAL A 353 6.97 -5.88 5.80
C VAL A 353 7.16 -6.87 6.96
N GLN A 354 6.14 -7.68 7.26
CA GLN A 354 6.23 -8.66 8.35
C GLN A 354 7.32 -9.73 8.10
N ALA A 355 7.47 -10.19 6.85
CA ALA A 355 8.43 -11.22 6.49
C ALA A 355 9.89 -10.75 6.59
N THR A 356 10.11 -9.46 6.30
CA THR A 356 11.42 -8.82 6.42
C THR A 356 11.77 -8.40 7.85
N GLY A 357 10.77 -8.30 8.74
CA GLY A 357 10.95 -7.83 10.12
C GLY A 357 11.14 -6.32 10.22
N LEU A 358 10.80 -5.58 9.17
CA LEU A 358 10.76 -4.12 9.19
C LEU A 358 9.47 -3.62 9.87
N GLU A 359 9.52 -2.40 10.40
CA GLU A 359 8.35 -1.75 10.99
C GLU A 359 7.45 -1.15 9.91
N SER A 360 6.18 -0.90 10.24
CA SER A 360 5.29 -0.05 9.43
C SER A 360 5.92 1.32 9.18
N GLY A 361 5.52 1.96 8.09
CA GLY A 361 6.10 3.23 7.68
C GLY A 361 5.56 3.68 6.34
N GLY A 362 6.24 4.58 5.67
CA GLY A 362 5.68 5.13 4.45
C GLY A 362 6.62 6.00 3.63
N VAL A 363 6.11 6.41 2.49
CA VAL A 363 6.73 7.36 1.57
C VAL A 363 5.80 8.57 1.45
N HIS A 364 6.36 9.77 1.48
CA HIS A 364 5.63 11.00 1.30
C HIS A 364 6.21 11.78 0.13
N PHE A 365 5.45 11.95 -0.94
CA PHE A 365 5.85 12.80 -2.06
C PHE A 365 5.43 14.23 -1.81
N TYR A 366 6.39 15.14 -1.73
CA TYR A 366 6.12 16.56 -1.49
C TYR A 366 6.62 17.46 -2.62
N GLY A 367 6.02 18.62 -2.77
CA GLY A 367 6.45 19.64 -3.74
C GLY A 367 5.28 20.43 -4.29
N VAL A 368 5.56 21.34 -5.24
CA VAL A 368 4.56 22.28 -5.78
C VAL A 368 3.29 21.58 -6.29
N SER A 369 2.17 22.29 -6.19
CA SER A 369 0.90 21.83 -6.74
C SER A 369 1.02 21.52 -8.24
N SER A 370 0.18 20.62 -8.75
CA SER A 370 0.15 20.20 -10.16
C SER A 370 1.42 19.52 -10.71
N SER A 371 2.33 19.05 -9.84
CA SER A 371 3.53 18.30 -10.26
C SER A 371 3.28 16.84 -10.65
N GLY A 372 2.10 16.28 -10.38
CA GLY A 372 1.72 14.90 -10.70
C GLY A 372 1.64 13.94 -9.50
N LYS A 373 1.77 14.44 -8.26
CA LYS A 373 1.70 13.64 -7.01
C LYS A 373 0.45 12.75 -6.92
N THR A 374 -0.74 13.31 -7.17
CA THR A 374 -1.99 12.55 -7.14
C THR A 374 -2.05 11.48 -8.24
N THR A 375 -1.34 11.68 -9.36
CA THR A 375 -1.17 10.65 -10.40
C THR A 375 -0.32 9.48 -9.89
N LEU A 376 0.71 9.73 -9.07
CA LEU A 376 1.49 8.67 -8.41
C LEU A 376 0.60 7.85 -7.47
N LEU A 377 -0.23 8.51 -6.65
CA LEU A 377 -1.21 7.82 -5.80
C LEU A 377 -2.20 7.00 -6.63
N ALA A 378 -2.70 7.52 -7.75
CA ALA A 378 -3.61 6.79 -8.62
C ALA A 378 -2.96 5.55 -9.23
N ALA A 379 -1.72 5.66 -9.69
CA ALA A 379 -0.96 4.52 -10.21
C ALA A 379 -0.74 3.46 -9.13
N ALA A 380 -0.26 3.85 -7.94
CA ALA A 380 -0.04 2.92 -6.83
C ALA A 380 -1.35 2.30 -6.31
N GLY A 381 -2.41 3.10 -6.19
CA GLY A 381 -3.74 2.63 -5.78
C GLY A 381 -4.32 1.59 -6.73
N SER A 382 -4.06 1.72 -8.04
CA SER A 382 -4.49 0.75 -9.05
C SER A 382 -3.98 -0.67 -8.81
N VAL A 383 -2.89 -0.85 -8.04
CA VAL A 383 -2.43 -2.18 -7.65
C VAL A 383 -3.54 -2.92 -6.88
N PHE A 384 -4.18 -2.25 -5.92
CA PHE A 384 -5.16 -2.84 -5.01
C PHE A 384 -6.60 -2.74 -5.49
N GLY A 385 -6.97 -1.67 -6.20
CA GLY A 385 -8.34 -1.43 -6.64
C GLY A 385 -8.52 -0.08 -7.32
N ALA A 386 -9.78 0.32 -7.54
CA ALA A 386 -10.08 1.57 -8.23
C ALA A 386 -9.51 2.77 -7.44
N PRO A 387 -8.70 3.66 -8.05
CA PRO A 387 -8.06 4.77 -7.35
C PRO A 387 -9.01 5.62 -6.51
N GLN A 388 -10.22 5.89 -7.02
CA GLN A 388 -11.24 6.69 -6.34
C GLN A 388 -11.80 6.00 -5.08
N SER A 389 -11.71 4.67 -4.99
CA SER A 389 -12.19 3.89 -3.85
C SER A 389 -11.09 3.64 -2.82
N VAL A 390 -9.81 3.62 -3.23
CA VAL A 390 -8.67 3.29 -2.37
C VAL A 390 -7.91 4.49 -1.82
N ILE A 391 -7.93 5.62 -2.53
CA ILE A 391 -7.28 6.85 -2.08
C ILE A 391 -8.20 7.57 -1.10
N ARG A 392 -7.64 7.96 0.04
CA ARG A 392 -8.34 8.76 1.05
C ARG A 392 -7.66 10.11 1.20
N THR A 393 -8.39 11.10 1.69
CA THR A 393 -7.80 12.37 2.09
C THR A 393 -7.22 12.25 3.49
N TRP A 394 -6.18 13.02 3.80
CA TRP A 394 -5.70 13.15 5.19
C TRP A 394 -6.74 13.72 6.15
N ARG A 395 -7.77 14.45 5.66
CA ARG A 395 -8.88 14.99 6.46
C ARG A 395 -9.71 13.89 7.12
N SER A 396 -9.20 13.37 8.23
CA SER A 396 -9.80 12.31 9.03
C SER A 396 -9.35 12.44 10.47
N THR A 397 -10.14 11.93 11.42
CA THR A 397 -9.72 11.86 12.83
C THR A 397 -8.75 10.71 13.05
N SER A 398 -7.93 10.78 14.11
CA SER A 398 -7.01 9.69 14.49
C SER A 398 -7.75 8.36 14.69
N ASN A 399 -8.94 8.40 15.29
CA ASN A 399 -9.75 7.21 15.55
C ASN A 399 -10.29 6.59 14.26
N ALA A 400 -10.69 7.42 13.29
CA ALA A 400 -11.13 6.91 11.99
C ALA A 400 -9.95 6.30 11.21
N LEU A 401 -8.76 6.92 11.28
CA LEU A 401 -7.54 6.36 10.66
C LEU A 401 -7.10 5.05 11.31
N GLU A 402 -7.29 4.88 12.63
CA GLU A 402 -7.03 3.61 13.33
C GLU A 402 -7.86 2.46 12.75
N THR A 403 -9.17 2.64 12.58
CA THR A 403 -10.05 1.61 11.99
C THR A 403 -9.70 1.35 10.53
N VAL A 404 -9.37 2.40 9.76
CA VAL A 404 -8.94 2.26 8.37
C VAL A 404 -7.63 1.47 8.28
N ALA A 405 -6.65 1.78 9.12
CA ALA A 405 -5.37 1.09 9.16
C ALA A 405 -5.54 -0.40 9.51
N ALA A 406 -6.39 -0.72 10.50
CA ALA A 406 -6.74 -2.10 10.83
C ALA A 406 -7.41 -2.84 9.66
N SER A 407 -8.25 -2.15 8.88
CA SER A 407 -8.90 -2.71 7.70
C SER A 407 -7.98 -2.91 6.49
N LEU A 408 -6.75 -2.42 6.58
CA LEU A 408 -5.70 -2.49 5.56
C LEU A 408 -4.43 -3.16 6.14
N ASN A 409 -4.60 -4.04 7.14
CA ASN A 409 -3.47 -4.80 7.68
C ASN A 409 -2.78 -5.62 6.57
N ASP A 410 -1.44 -5.60 6.58
CA ASP A 410 -0.52 -6.10 5.56
C ASP A 410 -0.72 -5.52 4.16
N SER A 411 -1.39 -4.37 4.05
CA SER A 411 -1.70 -3.67 2.79
C SER A 411 -1.16 -2.24 2.80
N THR A 412 -1.55 -1.42 1.83
CA THR A 412 -1.08 -0.02 1.68
C THR A 412 -2.20 0.97 1.92
N LEU A 413 -1.94 1.98 2.74
CA LEU A 413 -2.83 3.11 2.97
C LEU A 413 -2.42 4.31 2.11
N PHE A 414 -3.31 4.78 1.23
CA PHE A 414 -3.07 5.92 0.35
C PHE A 414 -3.73 7.19 0.92
N LEU A 415 -2.94 8.22 1.21
CA LEU A 415 -3.40 9.46 1.82
C LEU A 415 -3.00 10.69 1.00
N ASP A 416 -3.97 11.37 0.40
CA ASP A 416 -3.77 12.58 -0.38
C ASP A 416 -3.88 13.84 0.49
N GLU A 417 -2.97 14.79 0.24
CA GLU A 417 -2.94 16.14 0.80
C GLU A 417 -2.79 16.23 2.33
N ILE A 418 -1.58 15.98 2.84
CA ILE A 418 -1.23 16.05 4.28
C ILE A 418 -1.59 17.40 4.93
N GLY A 419 -1.57 18.49 4.15
CA GLY A 419 -1.90 19.84 4.63
C GLY A 419 -3.37 20.03 5.05
N GLN A 420 -4.24 19.04 4.83
CA GLN A 420 -5.63 19.09 5.31
C GLN A 420 -5.80 18.77 6.79
N VAL A 421 -4.74 18.30 7.45
CA VAL A 421 -4.70 18.04 8.89
C VAL A 421 -3.91 19.15 9.57
N LYS A 422 -4.31 19.48 10.80
CA LYS A 422 -3.59 20.44 11.62
C LYS A 422 -2.17 19.94 11.88
N ALA A 423 -1.18 20.82 11.73
CA ALA A 423 0.23 20.48 11.83
C ALA A 423 0.59 19.75 13.14
N GLU A 424 -0.08 20.10 14.24
CA GLU A 424 0.13 19.52 15.57
C GLU A 424 -0.30 18.04 15.64
N GLU A 425 -1.28 17.62 14.83
CA GLU A 425 -1.83 16.26 14.83
C GLU A 425 -1.05 15.32 13.87
N VAL A 426 -0.40 15.87 12.83
CA VAL A 426 0.28 15.09 11.79
C VAL A 426 1.34 14.16 12.37
N GLY A 427 2.17 14.67 13.29
CA GLY A 427 3.23 13.88 13.92
C GLY A 427 2.69 12.69 14.72
N GLU A 428 1.57 12.86 15.43
CA GLU A 428 0.93 11.79 16.20
C GLU A 428 0.32 10.72 15.28
N ILE A 429 -0.32 11.14 14.19
CA ILE A 429 -0.89 10.23 13.20
C ILE A 429 0.21 9.38 12.56
N VAL A 430 1.32 10.00 12.13
CA VAL A 430 2.45 9.28 11.54
C VAL A 430 3.04 8.26 12.52
N TYR A 431 3.18 8.63 13.80
CA TYR A 431 3.65 7.68 14.83
C TYR A 431 2.68 6.52 15.02
N MET A 432 1.38 6.79 15.12
CA MET A 432 0.36 5.76 15.31
C MET A 432 0.33 4.78 14.13
N LEU A 433 0.33 5.29 12.89
CA LEU A 433 0.38 4.44 11.69
C LEU A 433 1.64 3.58 11.63
N ALA A 434 2.80 4.16 11.94
CA ALA A 434 4.08 3.45 11.90
C ALA A 434 4.31 2.48 13.07
N ASN A 435 3.70 2.72 14.23
CA ASN A 435 3.78 1.80 15.37
C ASN A 435 2.83 0.60 15.22
N GLY A 436 1.85 0.68 14.31
CA GLY A 436 1.01 -0.46 13.98
C GLY A 436 -0.09 -0.76 14.99
N GLN A 437 -0.43 0.17 15.89
CA GLN A 437 -1.35 -0.10 17.00
C GLN A 437 -2.25 1.08 17.32
N GLY A 438 -3.51 0.76 17.58
CA GLY A 438 -4.54 1.67 18.03
C GLY A 438 -4.45 2.05 19.50
N LYS A 439 -5.38 2.88 19.99
CA LYS A 439 -5.46 3.21 21.41
C LYS A 439 -6.21 2.11 22.16
N GLY A 440 -5.65 1.63 23.27
CA GLY A 440 -6.33 0.70 24.17
C GLY A 440 -7.60 1.31 24.75
N ARG A 441 -8.70 0.55 24.75
CA ARG A 441 -9.99 0.95 25.31
C ARG A 441 -10.53 -0.15 26.21
N MET A 442 -11.37 0.22 27.16
CA MET A 442 -12.10 -0.74 28.00
C MET A 442 -13.49 -1.01 27.38
N THR A 443 -13.97 -2.24 27.49
CA THR A 443 -15.34 -2.62 27.15
C THR A 443 -16.31 -2.20 28.26
N ARG A 444 -17.62 -2.27 27.98
CA ARG A 444 -18.68 -2.05 29.00
C ARG A 444 -18.60 -3.06 30.16
N SER A 445 -18.00 -4.23 29.93
CA SER A 445 -17.79 -5.26 30.94
C SER A 445 -16.49 -5.07 31.76
N ALA A 446 -15.87 -3.88 31.68
CA ALA A 446 -14.63 -3.59 32.38
C ALA A 446 -13.45 -4.51 31.98
N GLN A 447 -13.49 -5.07 30.77
CA GLN A 447 -12.39 -5.83 30.16
C GLN A 447 -11.68 -4.96 29.12
N GLN A 448 -10.44 -5.26 28.77
CA GLN A 448 -9.78 -4.54 27.67
C GLN A 448 -10.44 -4.95 26.34
N ALA A 449 -10.89 -3.97 25.56
CA ALA A 449 -11.37 -4.20 24.20
C ALA A 449 -10.22 -4.68 23.32
N ARG A 450 -10.53 -5.48 22.29
CA ARG A 450 -9.52 -5.97 21.34
C ARG A 450 -8.81 -4.76 20.71
N LEU A 451 -7.50 -4.72 20.86
CA LEU A 451 -6.68 -3.65 20.29
C LEU A 451 -6.62 -3.82 18.78
N HIS A 452 -6.87 -2.75 18.03
CA HIS A 452 -6.55 -2.74 16.60
C HIS A 452 -5.04 -2.77 16.42
N GLN A 453 -4.56 -3.73 15.64
CA GLN A 453 -3.17 -3.88 15.28
C GLN A 453 -3.08 -3.99 13.77
N TRP A 454 -2.00 -3.45 13.20
CA TRP A 454 -1.71 -3.54 11.79
C TRP A 454 -0.21 -3.47 11.49
N THR A 455 0.17 -4.07 10.38
CA THR A 455 1.44 -3.82 9.70
C THR A 455 1.11 -3.24 8.33
N LEU A 456 1.56 -2.02 8.00
CA LEU A 456 1.24 -1.43 6.69
C LEU A 456 2.36 -0.50 6.21
N LEU A 457 2.38 -0.28 4.90
CA LEU A 457 3.00 0.91 4.33
C LEU A 457 1.94 1.95 4.03
N PHE A 458 2.27 3.23 4.17
CA PHE A 458 1.39 4.31 3.74
C PHE A 458 2.08 5.23 2.75
N LEU A 459 1.37 5.56 1.68
CA LEU A 459 1.84 6.46 0.64
C LEU A 459 1.08 7.77 0.77
N SER A 460 1.82 8.85 0.93
CA SER A 460 1.29 10.18 1.24
C SER A 460 1.74 11.22 0.22
N THR A 461 0.96 12.29 0.06
CA THR A 461 1.32 13.45 -0.77
C THR A 461 1.10 14.76 -0.01
N GLY A 462 1.81 15.81 -0.42
CA GLY A 462 1.67 17.16 0.16
C GLY A 462 2.44 18.23 -0.60
N GLU A 463 2.29 19.48 -0.18
CA GLU A 463 3.03 20.61 -0.75
C GLU A 463 4.45 20.76 -0.18
N ILE A 464 4.60 20.47 1.11
CA ILE A 464 5.84 20.61 1.89
C ILE A 464 6.21 19.28 2.55
N SER A 465 7.45 19.13 2.99
CA SER A 465 7.91 17.89 3.63
C SER A 465 7.18 17.63 4.97
N LEU A 466 7.29 16.40 5.50
CA LEU A 466 6.77 16.09 6.83
C LEU A 466 7.39 17.02 7.90
N GLN A 467 8.70 17.24 7.81
CA GLN A 467 9.43 18.11 8.73
C GLN A 467 8.82 19.51 8.73
N GLN A 468 8.70 20.11 7.55
CA GLN A 468 8.14 21.45 7.37
C GLN A 468 6.67 21.53 7.83
N THR A 469 5.90 20.47 7.58
CA THR A 469 4.50 20.38 8.04
C THR A 469 4.42 20.47 9.56
N ILE A 470 5.19 19.65 10.28
CA ILE A 470 5.18 19.64 11.75
C ILE A 470 5.72 20.97 12.31
N GLU A 471 6.80 21.49 11.73
CA GLU A 471 7.41 22.76 12.15
C GLU A 471 6.49 23.97 11.93
N SER A 472 5.60 23.93 10.94
CA SER A 472 4.59 24.98 10.73
C SER A 472 3.57 25.09 11.87
N GLY A 473 3.38 24.01 12.66
CA GLY A 473 2.56 23.98 13.87
C GLY A 473 3.33 24.36 15.14
N GLY A 474 4.54 24.92 15.04
CA GLY A 474 5.36 25.30 16.18
C GLY A 474 5.96 24.14 16.96
N THR A 475 5.89 22.91 16.44
CA THR A 475 6.49 21.71 17.05
C THR A 475 7.73 21.29 16.30
N LYS A 476 8.79 20.89 16.99
CA LYS A 476 10.00 20.37 16.34
C LYS A 476 9.78 18.95 15.84
N ALA A 477 10.01 18.70 14.55
CA ALA A 477 10.02 17.35 14.00
C ALA A 477 11.13 16.52 14.65
N ARG A 478 10.80 15.30 15.07
CA ARG A 478 11.78 14.37 15.64
C ARG A 478 12.34 13.50 14.52
N ALA A 479 13.64 13.24 14.51
CA ALA A 479 14.27 12.37 13.50
C ALA A 479 13.61 10.98 13.40
N GLY A 480 13.06 10.46 14.50
CA GLY A 480 12.32 9.20 14.51
C GLY A 480 11.02 9.21 13.68
N MET A 481 10.41 10.37 13.43
CA MET A 481 9.23 10.54 12.56
C MET A 481 9.65 10.54 11.08
N GLU A 482 10.73 11.24 10.74
CA GLU A 482 11.23 11.37 9.36
C GLU A 482 11.72 10.04 8.76
N ILE A 483 12.22 9.13 9.61
CA ILE A 483 12.62 7.78 9.19
C ILE A 483 11.40 6.88 8.97
N ARG A 484 10.28 7.14 9.65
CA ARG A 484 9.04 6.37 9.52
C ARG A 484 8.24 6.78 8.28
N LEU A 485 8.24 8.06 7.93
CA LEU A 485 7.63 8.58 6.72
C LEU A 485 8.67 9.36 5.90
N VAL A 486 9.26 8.65 4.93
CA VAL A 486 10.36 9.15 4.11
C VAL A 486 9.83 10.20 3.13
N SER A 487 10.23 11.46 3.31
CA SER A 487 9.78 12.58 2.46
C SER A 487 10.65 12.69 1.20
N ILE A 488 10.13 12.27 0.05
CA ILE A 488 10.81 12.33 -1.25
C ILE A 488 10.29 13.54 -2.05
N PRO A 489 11.18 14.38 -2.62
CA PRO A 489 10.76 15.43 -3.55
C PRO A 489 10.02 14.82 -4.75
N ALA A 490 8.83 15.34 -5.02
CA ALA A 490 7.98 14.89 -6.12
C ALA A 490 8.57 15.26 -7.48
N ASP A 491 9.25 16.40 -7.59
CA ASP A 491 9.94 16.77 -8.83
C ASP A 491 11.11 15.83 -9.09
N ALA A 492 11.16 15.26 -10.29
CA ALA A 492 12.24 14.41 -10.77
C ALA A 492 13.43 15.18 -11.35
N GLU A 493 13.38 16.52 -11.29
CA GLU A 493 14.42 17.44 -11.75
C GLU A 493 14.75 17.25 -13.24
N ALA A 494 13.81 16.68 -14.01
CA ALA A 494 13.91 16.48 -15.45
C ALA A 494 13.11 17.51 -16.25
N GLY A 495 12.55 18.53 -15.59
CA GLY A 495 11.67 19.53 -16.21
C GLY A 495 10.27 19.00 -16.55
N LEU A 496 9.91 17.82 -16.06
CA LEU A 496 8.70 17.08 -16.43
C LEU A 496 7.82 16.73 -15.22
N GLY A 497 8.04 17.37 -14.06
CA GLY A 497 7.33 17.08 -12.82
C GLY A 497 7.79 15.76 -12.21
N VAL A 498 6.85 14.87 -11.87
CA VAL A 498 7.14 13.53 -11.31
C VAL A 498 7.76 12.54 -12.31
N PHE A 499 7.91 12.92 -13.58
CA PHE A 499 8.42 12.05 -14.64
C PHE A 499 9.84 12.44 -15.07
N GLU A 500 10.60 11.46 -15.54
CA GLU A 500 11.86 11.63 -16.25
C GLU A 500 11.74 11.18 -17.73
N ASN A 501 10.83 10.24 -18.02
CA ASN A 501 10.62 9.69 -19.36
C ASN A 501 9.13 9.72 -19.72
N LEU A 502 8.79 10.31 -20.87
CA LEU A 502 7.41 10.42 -21.34
C LEU A 502 6.92 9.20 -22.13
N HIS A 503 7.75 8.19 -22.43
CA HIS A 503 7.35 6.96 -23.14
C HIS A 503 6.51 7.20 -24.42
N GLY A 504 6.84 8.24 -25.19
CA GLY A 504 6.14 8.61 -26.42
C GLY A 504 4.92 9.52 -26.24
N PHE A 505 4.54 9.89 -25.01
CA PHE A 505 3.59 10.98 -24.78
C PHE A 505 4.24 12.34 -25.11
N HIS A 506 3.47 13.27 -25.66
CA HIS A 506 3.96 14.58 -26.10
C HIS A 506 4.15 15.60 -24.95
N SER A 507 3.67 15.29 -23.74
CA SER A 507 3.85 16.15 -22.55
C SER A 507 3.63 15.37 -21.25
N SER A 508 4.16 15.88 -20.13
CA SER A 508 3.90 15.35 -18.79
C SER A 508 2.40 15.33 -18.45
N LYS A 509 1.65 16.34 -18.89
CA LYS A 509 0.20 16.40 -18.70
C LYS A 509 -0.49 15.25 -19.46
N ALA A 510 -0.11 15.03 -20.72
CA ALA A 510 -0.69 13.95 -21.52
C ALA A 510 -0.38 12.57 -20.94
N MET A 511 0.83 12.36 -20.41
CA MET A 511 1.19 11.13 -19.71
C MET A 511 0.38 10.97 -18.41
N ALA A 512 0.24 12.03 -17.61
CA ALA A 512 -0.56 11.99 -16.39
C ALA A 512 -2.05 11.69 -16.65
N ASP A 513 -2.61 12.29 -17.71
CA ASP A 513 -3.98 12.02 -18.15
C ASP A 513 -4.13 10.60 -18.74
N GLY A 514 -3.10 10.11 -19.43
CA GLY A 514 -3.00 8.72 -19.88
C GLY A 514 -3.00 7.72 -18.72
N LEU A 515 -2.17 7.96 -17.71
CA LEU A 515 -2.12 7.15 -16.48
C LEU A 515 -3.46 7.16 -15.74
N ARG A 516 -4.11 8.31 -15.61
CA ARG A 516 -5.45 8.40 -14.99
C ARG A 516 -6.50 7.56 -15.70
N ARG A 517 -6.49 7.54 -17.04
CA ARG A 517 -7.39 6.67 -17.82
C ARG A 517 -7.03 5.20 -17.62
N ALA A 518 -5.75 4.86 -17.74
CA ALA A 518 -5.27 3.49 -17.58
C ALA A 518 -5.64 2.91 -16.21
N THR A 519 -5.52 3.68 -15.13
CA THR A 519 -5.86 3.24 -13.76
C THR A 519 -7.36 3.17 -13.49
N SER A 520 -8.20 3.77 -14.34
CA SER A 520 -9.66 3.57 -14.31
C SER A 520 -10.13 2.34 -15.08
N GLU A 521 -9.30 1.83 -16.00
CA GLU A 521 -9.61 0.67 -16.85
C GLU A 521 -8.92 -0.62 -16.36
N ASN A 522 -7.78 -0.48 -15.67
CA ASN A 522 -6.97 -1.59 -15.18
C ASN A 522 -6.61 -1.34 -13.72
N TYR A 523 -7.24 -2.08 -12.80
CA TYR A 523 -6.97 -1.99 -11.38
C TYR A 523 -7.29 -3.29 -10.62
N GLY A 524 -6.66 -3.49 -9.46
CA GLY A 524 -6.83 -4.65 -8.58
C GLY A 524 -6.25 -5.97 -9.11
N VAL A 525 -6.00 -6.07 -10.41
CA VAL A 525 -5.45 -7.27 -11.09
C VAL A 525 -3.99 -7.52 -10.75
N ALA A 526 -3.20 -6.48 -10.47
CA ALA A 526 -1.81 -6.64 -10.06
C ALA A 526 -1.72 -7.24 -8.65
N ASN A 527 -2.54 -6.77 -7.70
CA ASN A 527 -2.59 -7.35 -6.34
C ASN A 527 -3.05 -8.82 -6.35
N ASP A 528 -4.01 -9.18 -7.22
CA ASP A 528 -4.49 -10.57 -7.35
C ASP A 528 -3.36 -11.53 -7.77
N ALA A 529 -2.59 -11.15 -8.79
CA ALA A 529 -1.40 -11.89 -9.21
C ALA A 529 -0.32 -11.90 -8.13
N TRP A 530 -0.12 -10.77 -7.45
CA TRP A 530 0.90 -10.59 -6.42
C TRP A 530 0.66 -11.48 -5.20
N LEU A 531 -0.55 -11.43 -4.61
CA LEU A 531 -0.90 -12.26 -3.45
C LEU A 531 -0.93 -13.75 -3.81
N SER A 532 -1.35 -14.10 -5.02
CA SER A 532 -1.26 -15.47 -5.53
C SER A 532 0.19 -15.96 -5.63
N TYR A 533 1.11 -15.11 -6.07
CA TYR A 533 2.54 -15.41 -6.13
C TYR A 533 3.12 -15.57 -4.72
N LEU A 534 2.92 -14.59 -3.84
CA LEU A 534 3.48 -14.60 -2.49
C LEU A 534 3.00 -15.78 -1.65
N THR A 535 1.71 -16.13 -1.71
CA THR A 535 1.17 -17.27 -0.96
C THR A 535 1.73 -18.60 -1.47
N LYS A 536 1.95 -18.75 -2.79
CA LYS A 536 2.62 -19.92 -3.37
C LYS A 536 4.07 -20.01 -2.91
N GLU A 537 4.81 -18.90 -2.95
CA GLU A 537 6.20 -18.85 -2.51
C GLU A 537 6.36 -19.15 -1.01
N LYS A 538 5.47 -18.56 -0.20
CA LYS A 538 5.41 -18.81 1.23
C LYS A 538 5.11 -20.28 1.54
N HIS A 539 4.20 -20.91 0.81
CA HIS A 539 3.93 -22.34 0.94
C HIS A 539 5.11 -23.20 0.49
N ARG A 540 5.77 -22.84 -0.62
CA ARG A 540 6.93 -23.57 -1.17
C ARG A 540 8.12 -23.58 -0.20
N LEU A 541 8.39 -22.44 0.43
CA LEU A 541 9.55 -22.26 1.32
C LEU A 541 9.25 -22.56 2.79
N GLY A 542 7.98 -22.65 3.17
CA GLY A 542 7.55 -22.63 4.57
C GLY A 542 7.68 -21.22 5.19
N GLU A 543 7.03 -20.97 6.33
CA GLU A 543 7.07 -19.67 7.02
C GLU A 543 8.51 -19.20 7.30
N THR A 544 9.33 -20.05 7.94
CA THR A 544 10.71 -19.71 8.31
C THR A 544 11.59 -19.49 7.08
N GLY A 545 11.47 -20.35 6.06
CA GLY A 545 12.25 -20.23 4.83
C GLY A 545 11.89 -18.98 4.03
N PHE A 546 10.60 -18.63 3.98
CA PHE A 546 10.13 -17.41 3.31
C PHE A 546 10.67 -16.14 4.00
N ARG A 547 10.68 -16.10 5.34
CA ARG A 547 11.27 -15.00 6.10
C ARG A 547 12.76 -14.85 5.85
N GLU A 548 13.50 -15.97 5.91
CA GLU A 548 14.95 -15.95 5.69
C GLU A 548 15.30 -15.53 4.27
N PHE A 549 14.54 -16.00 3.28
CA PHE A 549 14.63 -15.56 1.90
C PHE A 549 14.43 -14.05 1.77
N CYS A 550 13.34 -13.52 2.33
CA CYS A 550 13.06 -12.08 2.27
C CYS A 550 14.16 -11.24 2.95
N LYS A 551 14.65 -11.66 4.12
CA LYS A 551 15.73 -10.97 4.85
C LYS A 551 17.05 -11.00 4.10
N THR A 552 17.41 -12.14 3.53
CA THR A 552 18.64 -12.29 2.74
C THR A 552 18.64 -11.36 1.52
N ARG A 553 17.52 -11.34 0.78
CA ARG A 553 17.37 -10.47 -0.39
C ARG A 553 17.30 -8.99 0.01
N LEU A 554 16.64 -8.66 1.13
CA LEU A 554 16.63 -7.30 1.68
C LEU A 554 18.06 -6.82 1.97
N ALA A 555 18.85 -7.60 2.69
CA ALA A 555 20.24 -7.25 3.04
C ALA A 555 21.11 -7.04 1.79
N ALA A 556 20.90 -7.84 0.73
CA ALA A 556 21.59 -7.65 -0.55
C ALA A 556 21.23 -6.31 -1.21
N HIS A 557 19.96 -5.91 -1.18
CA HIS A 557 19.53 -4.60 -1.68
C HIS A 557 20.08 -3.46 -0.81
N GLU A 558 20.04 -3.57 0.52
CA GLU A 558 20.62 -2.58 1.44
C GLU A 558 22.10 -2.34 1.14
N ALA A 559 22.89 -3.41 1.05
CA ALA A 559 24.32 -3.32 0.72
C ALA A 559 24.58 -2.64 -0.64
N SER A 560 23.65 -2.76 -1.59
CA SER A 560 23.78 -2.18 -2.92
C SER A 560 23.33 -0.71 -3.03
N LEU A 561 22.52 -0.24 -2.07
CA LEU A 561 21.96 1.10 -2.03
C LEU A 561 22.73 2.03 -1.09
N LEU A 562 23.35 1.48 -0.03
CA LEU A 562 23.98 2.25 1.03
C LEU A 562 25.28 2.93 0.60
N PRO A 563 25.41 4.25 0.80
CA PRO A 563 26.71 4.92 0.74
C PRO A 563 27.62 4.47 1.89
N ALA A 564 28.93 4.35 1.64
CA ALA A 564 29.90 4.03 2.68
C ALA A 564 29.92 5.10 3.79
N GLY A 565 29.91 4.67 5.07
CA GLY A 565 29.98 5.58 6.23
C GLY A 565 28.68 6.31 6.57
N ALA A 566 27.53 5.89 6.01
CA ALA A 566 26.23 6.50 6.26
C ALA A 566 25.79 6.39 7.74
N ASP A 567 25.15 7.45 8.26
CA ASP A 567 24.67 7.47 9.64
C ASP A 567 23.50 6.49 9.88
N GLY A 568 23.21 6.21 11.15
CA GLY A 568 22.13 5.28 11.54
C GLY A 568 20.72 5.69 11.07
N GLN A 569 20.51 6.92 10.62
CA GLN A 569 19.24 7.37 10.05
C GLN A 569 19.17 7.06 8.55
N VAL A 570 20.24 7.35 7.79
CA VAL A 570 20.38 6.92 6.40
C VAL A 570 20.25 5.40 6.31
N ASN A 571 20.86 4.65 7.22
CA ASN A 571 20.75 3.18 7.25
C ASN A 571 19.29 2.70 7.33
N ARG A 572 18.48 3.30 8.20
CA ARG A 572 17.07 2.93 8.34
C ARG A 572 16.22 3.33 7.13
N VAL A 573 16.52 4.49 6.53
CA VAL A 573 15.82 4.93 5.32
C VAL A 573 16.22 4.09 4.10
N ALA A 574 17.49 3.73 3.98
CA ALA A 574 17.96 2.80 2.96
C ALA A 574 17.30 1.42 3.08
N GLY A 575 17.08 0.92 4.31
CA GLY A 575 16.29 -0.31 4.53
C GLY A 575 14.87 -0.22 3.98
N ARG A 576 14.24 0.96 4.03
CA ARG A 576 12.93 1.19 3.40
C ARG A 576 13.02 1.10 1.87
N PHE A 577 14.01 1.73 1.26
CA PHE A 577 14.23 1.64 -0.19
C PHE A 577 14.65 0.23 -0.64
N ALA A 578 15.38 -0.50 0.20
CA ALA A 578 15.72 -1.89 -0.04
C ALA A 578 14.48 -2.80 0.00
N LEU A 579 13.52 -2.52 0.89
CA LEU A 579 12.23 -3.20 0.90
C LEU A 579 11.45 -2.93 -0.41
N LEU A 580 11.47 -1.69 -0.91
CA LEU A 580 10.86 -1.38 -2.21
C LEU A 580 11.57 -2.11 -3.35
N ALA A 581 12.91 -2.18 -3.31
CA ALA A 581 13.70 -2.90 -4.29
C ALA A 581 13.42 -4.42 -4.29
N LEU A 582 13.31 -5.02 -3.09
CA LEU A 582 12.88 -6.40 -2.91
C LEU A 582 11.50 -6.64 -3.52
N ALA A 583 10.54 -5.76 -3.24
CA ALA A 583 9.20 -5.86 -3.81
C ALA A 583 9.23 -5.80 -5.34
N GLY A 584 10.04 -4.90 -5.92
CA GLY A 584 10.18 -4.77 -7.37
C GLY A 584 10.82 -5.98 -8.03
N GLU A 585 11.84 -6.57 -7.40
CA GLU A 585 12.46 -7.81 -7.84
C GLU A 585 11.47 -8.98 -7.86
N LEU A 586 10.76 -9.20 -6.75
CA LEU A 586 9.79 -10.30 -6.64
C LEU A 586 8.57 -10.06 -7.54
N ALA A 587 8.15 -8.81 -7.73
CA ALA A 587 7.10 -8.46 -8.67
C ALA A 587 7.51 -8.78 -10.11
N ALA A 588 8.76 -8.52 -10.49
CA ALA A 588 9.27 -8.90 -11.81
C ALA A 588 9.26 -10.43 -12.00
N GLN A 589 9.66 -11.21 -10.98
CA GLN A 589 9.57 -12.68 -10.99
C GLN A 589 8.11 -13.17 -11.12
N ALA A 590 7.16 -12.44 -10.52
CA ALA A 590 5.73 -12.69 -10.64
C ALA A 590 5.12 -12.25 -11.98
N GLY A 591 5.90 -11.65 -12.89
CA GLY A 591 5.42 -11.11 -14.17
C GLY A 591 4.61 -9.82 -14.03
N ILE A 592 4.82 -9.05 -12.96
CA ILE A 592 4.14 -7.78 -12.68
C ILE A 592 5.08 -6.62 -13.01
N GLY A 593 4.55 -5.59 -13.67
CA GLY A 593 5.27 -4.34 -13.94
C GLY A 593 6.03 -4.28 -15.25
N GLY A 594 6.70 -5.37 -15.64
CA GLY A 594 7.50 -5.46 -16.87
C GLY A 594 8.85 -4.76 -16.80
N TRP A 595 9.29 -4.35 -15.61
CA TRP A 595 10.62 -3.79 -15.33
C TRP A 595 11.64 -4.87 -14.99
N SER A 596 12.92 -4.55 -15.15
CA SER A 596 14.02 -5.41 -14.65
C SER A 596 14.41 -5.06 -13.21
N VAL A 597 15.26 -5.88 -12.60
CA VAL A 597 15.83 -5.60 -11.27
C VAL A 597 16.73 -4.36 -11.31
N GLU A 598 17.41 -4.13 -12.42
CA GLU A 598 18.27 -2.97 -12.65
C GLU A 598 17.44 -1.68 -12.74
N ASP A 599 16.30 -1.70 -13.42
CA ASP A 599 15.37 -0.55 -13.48
C ASP A 599 14.89 -0.16 -12.07
N VAL A 600 14.51 -1.16 -11.28
CA VAL A 600 14.08 -1.00 -9.88
C VAL A 600 15.22 -0.40 -9.05
N LYS A 601 16.43 -0.96 -9.14
CA LYS A 601 17.60 -0.48 -8.41
C LYS A 601 17.93 0.97 -8.78
N ALA A 602 17.95 1.30 -10.07
CA ALA A 602 18.23 2.66 -10.54
C ALA A 602 17.22 3.67 -10.00
N ALA A 603 15.92 3.32 -10.01
CA ALA A 603 14.87 4.15 -9.43
C ALA A 603 15.05 4.36 -7.92
N MET A 604 15.33 3.30 -7.16
CA MET A 604 15.51 3.40 -5.71
C MET A 604 16.77 4.19 -5.34
N GLN A 605 17.87 4.00 -6.07
CA GLN A 605 19.09 4.80 -5.91
C GLN A 605 18.83 6.28 -6.17
N ARG A 606 18.08 6.62 -7.23
CA ARG A 606 17.73 8.01 -7.53
C ARG A 606 16.89 8.62 -6.40
N CYS A 607 15.84 7.95 -5.96
CA CYS A 607 14.98 8.43 -4.88
C CYS A 607 15.74 8.60 -3.55
N LEU A 608 16.62 7.64 -3.19
CA LEU A 608 17.45 7.71 -1.99
C LEU A 608 18.45 8.87 -2.08
N ALA A 609 19.12 9.04 -3.23
CA ALA A 609 20.06 10.14 -3.43
C ALA A 609 19.37 11.51 -3.32
N ASP A 610 18.18 11.66 -3.89
CA ASP A 610 17.40 12.89 -3.80
C ASP A 610 16.94 13.15 -2.36
N TRP A 611 16.56 12.11 -1.61
CA TRP A 611 16.26 12.21 -0.17
C TRP A 611 17.48 12.65 0.65
N ILE A 612 18.65 12.01 0.46
CA ILE A 612 19.90 12.35 1.16
C ILE A 612 20.29 13.81 0.89
N ARG A 613 20.18 14.25 -0.37
CA ARG A 613 20.50 15.63 -0.77
C ARG A 613 19.62 16.64 -0.02
N HIS A 614 18.31 16.41 0.03
CA HIS A 614 17.37 17.32 0.68
C HIS A 614 17.47 17.30 2.21
N ARG A 615 17.88 16.17 2.80
CA ARG A 615 18.23 16.08 4.23
C ARG A 615 19.44 16.93 4.60
N GLY A 616 20.31 17.27 3.65
CA GLY A 616 21.55 18.00 3.89
C GLY A 616 22.81 17.11 3.95
N GLY A 617 22.76 15.90 3.39
CA GLY A 617 23.91 14.99 3.28
C GLY A 617 23.73 13.66 4.02
N THR A 618 24.82 12.87 4.07
CA THR A 618 24.86 11.55 4.73
C THR A 618 25.18 11.62 6.22
N GLY A 619 25.58 12.79 6.72
CA GLY A 619 25.89 13.04 8.12
C GLY A 619 24.63 13.23 8.98
N PRO A 620 24.78 13.30 10.32
CA PRO A 620 23.65 13.48 11.22
C PRO A 620 22.95 14.83 10.99
N SER A 621 21.67 14.79 10.60
CA SER A 621 20.83 15.99 10.38
C SER A 621 20.81 16.91 11.60
N GLU A 622 20.83 16.35 12.81
CA GLU A 622 20.88 17.12 14.07
C GLU A 622 22.15 17.97 14.20
N GLU A 623 23.29 17.49 13.71
CA GLU A 623 24.55 18.23 13.72
C GLU A 623 24.53 19.37 12.71
N THR A 624 24.01 19.10 11.52
CA THR A 624 23.86 20.10 10.45
C THR A 624 22.88 21.20 10.85
N GLN A 625 21.74 20.83 11.45
CA GLN A 625 20.77 21.80 11.99
C GLN A 625 21.38 22.60 13.14
N ALA A 626 22.12 21.94 14.04
CA ALA A 626 22.80 22.61 15.14
C ALA A 626 23.80 23.66 14.62
N LEU A 627 24.62 23.31 13.62
CA LEU A 627 25.56 24.25 13.02
C LEU A 627 24.83 25.44 12.38
N ARG A 628 23.81 25.20 11.55
CA ARG A 628 23.04 26.29 10.92
C ARG A 628 22.39 27.22 11.94
N GLN A 629 21.84 26.70 13.03
CA GLN A 629 21.25 27.52 14.09
C GLN A 629 22.30 28.41 14.76
N VAL A 630 23.49 27.85 15.05
CA VAL A 630 24.59 28.61 15.62
C VAL A 630 25.02 29.71 14.63
N GLN A 631 25.20 29.38 13.35
CA GLN A 631 25.56 30.35 12.30
C GLN A 631 24.55 31.48 12.19
N ALA A 632 23.25 31.16 12.12
CA ALA A 632 22.18 32.15 12.03
C ALA A 632 22.22 33.16 13.18
N PHE A 633 22.51 32.70 14.41
CA PHE A 633 22.67 33.61 15.55
C PHE A 633 23.83 34.60 15.34
N PHE A 634 24.98 34.14 14.83
CA PHE A 634 26.13 35.03 14.60
C PHE A 634 25.96 35.93 13.38
N GLU A 635 25.22 35.49 12.35
CA GLU A 635 24.88 36.30 11.19
C GLU A 635 23.88 37.41 11.55
N GLU A 636 22.85 37.09 12.32
CA GLU A 636 21.79 38.03 12.70
C GLU A 636 22.22 38.95 13.86
N HIS A 637 22.96 38.42 14.83
CA HIS A 637 23.26 39.12 16.08
C HIS A 637 24.76 39.37 16.32
N GLY A 638 25.65 38.97 15.40
CA GLY A 638 27.10 39.12 15.57
C GLY A 638 27.54 40.57 15.81
N ALA A 639 26.90 41.54 15.16
CA ALA A 639 27.21 42.96 15.34
C ALA A 639 26.45 43.62 16.51
N SER A 640 25.26 43.13 16.86
CA SER A 640 24.34 43.77 17.81
C SER A 640 24.36 43.18 19.21
N ALA A 641 24.81 41.93 19.37
CA ALA A 641 24.87 41.24 20.66
C ALA A 641 26.30 41.10 21.21
N PHE A 642 27.33 41.43 20.43
CA PHE A 642 28.73 41.37 20.87
C PHE A 642 29.36 42.75 20.90
N HIS A 643 29.95 43.09 22.05
CA HIS A 643 30.70 44.33 22.18
C HIS A 643 32.08 44.15 21.52
N ARG A 644 32.41 45.03 20.56
CA ARG A 644 33.69 44.98 19.85
C ARG A 644 34.80 45.56 20.71
N LEU A 645 35.90 44.83 20.77
CA LEU A 645 37.11 45.26 21.46
C LEU A 645 38.09 45.77 20.40
N GLU A 646 38.33 47.08 20.40
CA GLU A 646 39.41 47.69 19.65
C GLU A 646 40.70 47.50 20.44
N ILE A 647 41.75 46.97 19.80
CA ILE A 647 43.09 46.98 20.36
C ILE A 647 43.84 48.10 19.66
N ASP A 648 44.09 49.18 20.39
CA ASP A 648 44.86 50.33 19.92
C ASP A 648 46.23 49.88 19.40
N GLY A 649 46.44 50.04 18.10
CA GLY A 649 47.77 50.06 17.52
C GLY A 649 48.52 51.29 18.03
N ILE A 650 49.57 51.05 18.80
CA ILE A 650 50.73 51.93 19.04
C ILE A 650 50.38 53.45 19.11
N GLY A 651 50.22 53.95 20.34
CA GLY A 651 50.62 55.33 20.64
C GLY A 651 49.55 56.42 20.69
N SER A 652 48.29 56.10 20.99
CA SER A 652 47.29 57.12 21.33
C SER A 652 46.64 56.80 22.67
N SER A 653 46.71 57.76 23.59
CA SER A 653 46.08 57.70 24.89
C SER A 653 44.58 58.02 24.76
N VAL A 654 43.78 57.38 25.63
CA VAL A 654 42.34 57.58 25.87
C VAL A 654 41.38 56.79 24.97
N GLY A 655 41.14 55.54 25.39
CA GLY A 655 39.81 54.98 25.62
C GLY A 655 38.75 55.19 24.54
N GLY A 656 38.67 54.24 23.61
CA GLY A 656 37.51 54.01 22.76
C GLY A 656 36.99 52.58 22.91
N LEU A 657 36.54 52.15 24.10
CA LEU A 657 35.54 51.08 24.11
C LEU A 657 34.39 51.59 23.24
N ASP A 658 33.89 50.80 22.29
CA ASP A 658 32.73 51.19 21.48
C ASP A 658 31.55 51.46 22.43
N THR A 659 31.36 52.72 22.84
CA THR A 659 30.46 53.11 23.96
C THR A 659 28.99 52.90 23.64
N ARG A 660 28.69 52.36 22.46
CA ARG A 660 27.34 51.95 22.06
C ARG A 660 26.81 50.90 23.05
N PRO A 661 25.70 51.19 23.74
CA PRO A 661 25.08 50.22 24.64
C PRO A 661 24.58 49.02 23.82
N VAL A 662 25.18 47.86 24.08
CA VAL A 662 24.80 46.58 23.47
C VAL A 662 23.61 46.02 24.25
N GLN A 663 22.41 46.13 23.68
CA GLN A 663 21.22 45.51 24.26
C GLN A 663 21.29 43.99 24.15
N HIS A 664 20.82 43.28 25.18
CA HIS A 664 20.89 41.81 25.26
C HIS A 664 22.29 41.28 24.91
N ARG A 665 23.34 41.76 25.57
CA ARG A 665 24.73 41.36 25.29
C ARG A 665 24.94 39.85 25.47
N ALA A 666 25.42 39.18 24.41
CA ALA A 666 25.78 37.76 24.39
C ALA A 666 27.27 37.50 24.66
N GLY A 667 28.13 38.52 24.50
CA GLY A 667 29.56 38.37 24.71
C GLY A 667 30.38 39.55 24.20
N TYR A 668 31.64 39.27 23.88
CA TYR A 668 32.59 40.20 23.26
C TYR A 668 33.14 39.65 21.95
N PHE A 669 33.55 40.53 21.04
CA PHE A 669 34.27 40.14 19.82
C PHE A 669 35.62 40.84 19.79
N SER A 670 36.69 40.08 19.56
CA SER A 670 38.04 40.61 19.40
C SER A 670 38.59 40.22 18.04
N GLN A 671 39.19 41.19 17.35
CA GLN A 671 39.91 40.95 16.10
C GLN A 671 41.41 40.66 16.32
N SER A 672 41.88 40.70 17.57
CA SER A 672 43.30 40.58 17.94
C SER A 672 43.63 39.20 18.53
N GLY A 673 43.52 38.16 17.71
CA GLY A 673 43.98 36.81 18.06
C GLY A 673 44.64 36.11 16.87
N ASP A 674 45.18 34.90 17.10
CA ASP A 674 45.83 34.09 16.05
C ASP A 674 44.90 33.71 14.89
N ASP A 675 43.57 33.81 15.09
CA ASP A 675 42.57 33.64 14.05
C ASP A 675 42.35 34.95 13.28
N ARG A 676 42.71 34.95 11.99
CA ARG A 676 42.55 36.09 11.07
C ARG A 676 41.09 36.56 10.93
N ASN A 677 40.12 35.73 11.31
CA ASN A 677 38.69 36.03 11.22
C ASN A 677 38.11 36.62 12.52
N GLY A 678 38.93 36.79 13.57
CA GLY A 678 38.51 37.24 14.89
C GLY A 678 37.89 36.13 15.75
N VAL A 679 37.65 36.44 17.02
CA VAL A 679 37.15 35.48 18.03
C VAL A 679 35.96 36.07 18.78
N TYR A 680 34.87 35.31 18.83
CA TYR A 680 33.72 35.57 19.69
C TYR A 680 33.93 34.94 21.06
N TYR A 681 33.91 35.75 22.11
CA TYR A 681 33.90 35.33 23.51
C TYR A 681 32.45 35.33 24.01
N VAL A 682 31.81 34.17 23.97
CA VAL A 682 30.39 34.01 24.30
C VAL A 682 30.21 33.69 25.78
N PHE A 683 29.27 34.37 26.45
CA PHE A 683 28.91 34.03 27.82
C PHE A 683 28.25 32.64 27.90
N PRO A 684 28.50 31.84 28.96
CA PRO A 684 27.95 30.50 29.07
C PRO A 684 26.41 30.46 29.08
N THR A 685 25.78 31.44 29.71
CA THR A 685 24.31 31.59 29.72
C THR A 685 23.78 31.93 28.34
N ALA A 686 24.39 32.88 27.64
CA ALA A 686 24.01 33.21 26.26
C ALA A 686 24.21 32.02 25.31
N PHE A 687 25.32 31.28 25.46
CA PHE A 687 25.58 30.08 24.68
C PHE A 687 24.50 29.01 24.90
N LYS A 688 24.08 28.78 26.15
CA LYS A 688 23.05 27.78 26.46
C LYS A 688 21.65 28.24 26.05
N ASP A 689 21.26 29.44 26.45
CA ASP A 689 19.85 29.87 26.45
C ASP A 689 19.45 30.57 25.15
N ARG A 690 20.42 31.12 24.39
CA ARG A 690 20.16 31.84 23.14
C ARG A 690 20.71 31.11 21.92
N ILE A 691 21.98 30.69 21.97
CA ILE A 691 22.62 30.02 20.84
C ILE A 691 22.13 28.56 20.74
N CYS A 692 22.18 27.82 21.84
CA CYS A 692 21.71 26.42 21.90
C CYS A 692 20.22 26.30 22.22
N ASN A 693 19.41 27.35 22.05
CA ASN A 693 17.99 27.29 22.41
C ASN A 693 17.29 26.11 21.71
N GLY A 694 16.67 25.21 22.49
CA GLY A 694 16.05 23.98 21.97
C GLY A 694 17.01 22.90 21.45
N LEU A 695 18.32 23.07 21.64
CA LEU A 695 19.38 22.11 21.26
C LEU A 695 20.14 21.61 22.50
N ASN A 696 20.74 20.43 22.39
CA ASN A 696 21.64 19.92 23.43
C ASN A 696 23.00 20.65 23.36
N PRO A 697 23.43 21.42 24.38
CA PRO A 697 24.70 22.14 24.33
C PRO A 697 25.92 21.24 24.12
N SER A 698 25.90 20.00 24.62
CA SER A 698 27.00 19.05 24.42
C SER A 698 27.14 18.63 22.96
N LEU A 699 26.01 18.48 22.24
CA LEU A 699 26.00 18.21 20.80
C LEU A 699 26.61 19.38 20.03
N VAL A 700 26.12 20.60 20.31
CA VAL A 700 26.60 21.83 19.64
C VAL A 700 28.11 22.00 19.84
N LYS A 701 28.61 21.81 21.06
CA LYS A 701 30.05 21.88 21.34
C LYS A 701 30.87 20.86 20.57
N ARG A 702 30.36 19.63 20.45
CA ARG A 702 31.03 18.57 19.67
C ARG A 702 31.10 18.95 18.20
N VAL A 703 29.99 19.37 17.60
CA VAL A 703 29.91 19.80 16.19
C VAL A 703 30.87 20.96 15.91
N LEU A 704 30.82 22.01 16.73
CA LEU A 704 31.71 23.16 16.57
C LEU A 704 33.19 22.75 16.73
N ARG A 705 33.51 21.78 17.59
CA ARG A 705 34.88 21.29 17.76
C ARG A 705 35.36 20.47 16.56
N GLU A 706 34.52 19.57 16.05
CA GLU A 706 34.82 18.75 14.86
C GLU A 706 35.05 19.62 13.61
N LYS A 707 34.31 20.72 13.49
CA LYS A 707 34.46 21.72 12.40
C LYS A 707 35.58 22.73 12.63
N GLY A 708 36.31 22.65 13.76
CA GLY A 708 37.37 23.59 14.12
C GLY A 708 36.88 25.01 14.43
N LEU A 709 35.60 25.18 14.75
CA LEU A 709 34.95 26.46 15.05
C LEU A 709 34.93 26.77 16.55
N LEU A 710 34.98 25.75 17.43
CA LEU A 710 35.15 25.92 18.87
C LEU A 710 36.63 25.91 19.23
N LEU A 711 37.19 27.09 19.51
CA LEU A 711 38.59 27.28 19.86
C LEU A 711 38.86 26.91 21.32
N ARG A 712 37.93 27.25 22.23
CA ARG A 712 38.05 26.94 23.67
C ARG A 712 36.69 26.77 24.34
N ASP A 713 36.60 25.79 25.23
CA ASP A 713 35.43 25.56 26.10
C ASP A 713 35.43 26.55 27.29
N SER A 714 34.30 26.72 27.96
CA SER A 714 34.13 27.71 29.04
C SER A 714 34.56 27.20 30.42
N GLY A 715 35.44 26.19 30.50
CA GLY A 715 35.85 25.55 31.76
C GLY A 715 36.65 26.48 32.67
N ASP A 716 37.65 27.15 32.09
CA ASP A 716 38.54 28.07 32.81
C ASP A 716 38.08 29.52 32.68
N THR A 717 38.38 30.32 33.71
CA THR A 717 38.20 31.76 33.62
C THR A 717 39.25 32.35 32.68
N THR A 718 38.80 33.15 31.71
CA THR A 718 39.66 33.85 30.76
C THR A 718 39.52 35.34 30.99
N ARG A 719 40.66 36.03 31.09
CA ARG A 719 40.69 37.50 31.08
C ARG A 719 40.74 37.95 29.62
N ILE A 720 39.78 38.78 29.21
CA ILE A 720 39.74 39.31 27.85
C ILE A 720 40.57 40.61 27.81
N PRO A 721 41.58 40.74 26.93
CA PRO A 721 42.32 41.99 26.74
C PRO A 721 41.37 43.15 26.42
N GLY A 722 41.56 44.31 27.07
CA GLY A 722 40.72 45.50 26.86
C GLY A 722 39.42 45.57 27.68
N VAL A 723 39.03 44.50 28.40
CA VAL A 723 37.85 44.52 29.28
C VAL A 723 38.28 44.70 30.74
N HIS A 724 37.86 45.80 31.38
CA HIS A 724 38.07 46.03 32.81
C HIS A 724 37.00 45.29 33.63
N GLY A 725 37.39 44.19 34.30
CA GLY A 725 36.50 43.39 35.13
C GLY A 725 37.12 42.07 35.61
N PRO A 726 36.45 41.31 36.48
CA PRO A 726 36.92 40.00 36.94
C PRO A 726 36.95 38.99 35.78
N SER A 727 37.93 38.08 35.80
CA SER A 727 38.01 36.97 34.84
C SER A 727 36.71 36.16 34.88
N ALA A 728 36.13 35.92 33.71
CA ALA A 728 34.88 35.16 33.58
C ALA A 728 35.08 33.98 32.62
N ARG A 729 34.13 33.05 32.64
CA ARG A 729 34.12 31.89 31.74
C ARG A 729 33.51 32.30 30.41
N TYR A 730 34.14 31.88 29.31
CA TYR A 730 33.66 32.17 27.95
C TYR A 730 33.88 30.95 27.05
N TYR A 731 32.95 30.73 26.12
CA TYR A 731 33.24 29.93 24.95
C TYR A 731 33.97 30.80 23.93
N GLN A 732 35.08 30.32 23.39
CA GLN A 732 35.78 30.99 22.30
C GLN A 732 35.38 30.33 20.98
N ILE A 733 34.64 31.07 20.17
CA ILE A 733 34.14 30.61 18.86
C ILE A 733 34.85 31.43 17.78
N SER A 734 35.41 30.73 16.79
CA SER A 734 36.08 31.35 15.65
C SER A 734 35.12 32.23 14.86
N GLY A 735 35.58 33.40 14.42
CA GLY A 735 34.85 34.29 13.54
C GLY A 735 34.50 33.66 12.19
N ARG A 736 35.19 32.56 11.81
CA ARG A 736 34.85 31.74 10.64
C ARG A 736 33.43 31.19 10.69
N ILE A 737 32.80 31.13 11.88
CA ILE A 737 31.41 30.66 12.02
C ILE A 737 30.47 31.42 11.07
N VAL A 738 30.71 32.72 10.84
CA VAL A 738 29.97 33.53 9.86
C VAL A 738 30.48 33.20 8.45
N GLY A 739 29.62 32.62 7.62
CA GLY A 739 29.98 32.21 6.26
C GLY A 739 30.77 30.89 6.14
N HIS A 740 30.82 30.08 7.21
CA HIS A 740 31.40 28.73 7.11
C HIS A 740 30.55 27.84 6.19
N SER A 741 31.15 27.34 5.10
CA SER A 741 30.53 26.35 4.21
C SER A 741 31.10 24.96 4.48
N ASP A 742 30.25 23.93 4.50
CA ASP A 742 30.64 22.52 4.68
C ASP A 742 31.55 21.96 3.55
N ASN A 743 31.70 22.67 2.44
CA ASN A 743 32.54 22.27 1.29
C ASN A 743 33.98 22.79 1.39
N GLY A 744 34.67 22.48 2.49
CA GLY A 744 36.09 22.81 2.70
C GLY A 744 36.90 21.60 3.13
#